data_AF-A0A402CU41-F1
#
_entry.id   AF-A0A402CU41-F1
#
_cell.length_a   1.000
_cell.length_b   1.000
_cell.length_c   1.000
_cell.angle_alpha   90.00
_cell.angle_beta   90.00
_cell.angle_gamma   90.00
#
_symmetry.space_group_name_H-M   'P 1'
#
loop_
_entity.id
_entity.type
_entity.pdbx_description
1 polymer ?
#
loop_
_entity_poly.entity_id
_entity_poly.type
_entity_poly.pdbx_seq_one_letter_code
_entity_poly.pdbx_strand_id
1 'polypeptide(L)'
;MKLNLFTKAALLLLAFLTLGAPRTQAQSNQPYFMLINQNSGKALDLIGGSTANGAVTNQWTTDFNSINQRWALLPTEGANHFKLISWVDGKAVSVSNNSTSAGAQIWAWDYTGNEPSQQWDLVDAGNGWYYVKNVRSGLVLDVSGGSTADNAMVQQWTSNQSAAQKWRLQPWGNFYIRAASGKYVCIQNQGSANGSPIIQYQQENNPWFKWQFTSEGDGYYGLFSLNAPSRVLCVQNASTAAAANTHLWDYNPSNIGDQKIRIVPKTDGKFKFYFGHDGMSWDIPGGATANNTPLQQYPDNGNAWQEFSLERGDIAIGGGGSNSIYSVAASSIPTPVGSGAVSVRLLNGTNGVYADNQIYWGILGQDPANGNRWAYLDINGNLQPISAALNDAAGHLTKNGVNYANIYSTISQKQWVNLPKLSAARMFISVGSPCYIKTYDTGFAGPDINNSADPNHDVYFDFTEFTLNDSGYHGNTTRVDMFGFPLQHRLTNLAGNYDYTVGELESETRAGIFSEYQNEVTNEFKSLGTVQAPYRIVAPIHGSFAAGQPNANYFAGYSSISTQDILMGVGGAADPATCAAINRHVYTNAQSTWGNVSSYYGAAPANYYAKFWHTHAINALAYGFCYDDVNQQAAYLEVGSPKGLIIRVGW
;
A
#
# COMPACT_ATOMS: atom_id res chain seq x y z
N MET A 1 21.24 25.29 -39.86
CA MET A 1 21.32 23.85 -39.54
C MET A 1 21.87 23.77 -38.11
N LYS A 2 20.97 23.74 -37.12
CA LYS A 2 21.27 23.94 -35.69
C LYS A 2 21.38 22.58 -35.00
N LEU A 3 22.47 22.34 -34.28
CA LEU A 3 22.66 21.25 -33.34
C LEU A 3 23.28 21.82 -32.06
N ASN A 4 22.73 21.41 -30.92
CA ASN A 4 23.28 21.40 -29.56
C ASN A 4 23.62 22.74 -28.86
N LEU A 5 22.60 23.29 -28.18
CA LEU A 5 22.76 23.96 -26.89
C LEU A 5 21.99 23.13 -25.86
N PHE A 6 22.64 22.67 -24.80
CA PHE A 6 22.20 22.77 -23.40
C PHE A 6 23.29 22.17 -22.50
N THR A 7 24.25 23.03 -22.13
CA THR A 7 25.08 22.91 -20.94
C THR A 7 24.66 24.01 -19.97
N LYS A 8 24.75 23.71 -18.66
CA LYS A 8 24.65 24.60 -17.47
C LYS A 8 23.32 24.57 -16.70
N ALA A 9 23.30 23.79 -15.62
CA ALA A 9 22.96 24.28 -14.28
C ALA A 9 23.44 23.25 -13.23
N ALA A 10 24.64 23.47 -12.67
CA ALA A 10 25.12 22.75 -11.49
C ALA A 10 25.89 23.75 -10.62
N LEU A 11 25.31 24.16 -9.48
CA LEU A 11 26.06 24.57 -8.28
C LEU A 11 25.14 24.76 -7.05
N LEU A 12 25.62 24.26 -5.90
CA LEU A 12 25.16 24.39 -4.50
C LEU A 12 23.84 23.68 -4.14
N LEU A 13 23.82 22.75 -3.16
CA LEU A 13 24.24 22.92 -1.77
C LEU A 13 24.55 21.54 -1.15
N LEU A 14 25.76 21.36 -0.58
CA LEU A 14 26.08 20.22 0.28
C LEU A 14 25.35 20.42 1.62
N ALA A 15 24.46 19.51 1.99
CA ALA A 15 24.03 19.31 3.36
C ALA A 15 24.22 17.84 3.73
N PHE A 16 25.11 17.58 4.69
CA PHE A 16 25.30 16.26 5.28
C PHE A 16 24.00 15.83 5.98
N LEU A 17 23.30 14.84 5.44
CA LEU A 17 22.29 14.07 6.17
C LEU A 17 22.98 12.84 6.75
N THR A 18 23.22 12.87 8.06
CA THR A 18 23.51 11.68 8.86
C THR A 18 22.26 10.77 8.82
N LEU A 19 22.30 9.72 8.02
CA LEU A 19 21.23 8.72 7.96
C LEU A 19 21.25 7.85 9.22
N GLY A 20 20.10 7.82 9.91
CA GLY A 20 19.85 6.93 11.03
C GLY A 20 19.89 5.44 10.62
N ALA A 21 20.19 4.59 11.59
CA ALA A 21 20.42 3.15 11.37
C ALA A 21 19.19 2.40 10.84
N PRO A 22 19.38 1.31 10.05
CA PRO A 22 18.29 0.48 9.54
C PRO A 22 17.53 -0.29 10.64
N ARG A 23 16.21 -0.44 10.46
CA ARG A 23 15.28 -1.11 11.40
C ARG A 23 15.34 -2.64 11.34
N THR A 24 15.01 -3.29 12.45
CA THR A 24 14.89 -4.75 12.57
C THR A 24 13.45 -5.23 12.32
N GLN A 25 13.26 -6.51 11.94
CA GLN A 25 11.94 -7.13 11.71
C GLN A 25 10.96 -7.06 12.91
N ALA A 26 11.45 -6.76 14.12
CA ALA A 26 10.59 -6.61 15.30
C ALA A 26 9.76 -5.30 15.29
N GLN A 27 10.18 -4.27 14.53
CA GLN A 27 9.46 -3.00 14.43
C GLN A 27 8.30 -3.01 13.43
N SER A 28 8.27 -3.91 12.44
CA SER A 28 7.22 -3.94 11.41
C SER A 28 5.88 -4.51 11.91
N ASN A 29 5.91 -5.21 13.03
CA ASN A 29 4.79 -6.02 13.52
C ASN A 29 3.92 -5.32 14.58
N GLN A 30 4.26 -4.07 14.86
CA GLN A 30 3.73 -3.33 16.00
C GLN A 30 2.33 -2.78 15.74
N PRO A 31 1.52 -2.59 16.79
CA PRO A 31 0.22 -1.97 16.63
C PRO A 31 0.37 -0.46 16.49
N TYR A 32 0.04 0.06 15.30
CA TYR A 32 0.09 1.48 14.98
C TYR A 32 -1.28 2.13 15.15
N PHE A 33 -1.25 3.36 15.66
CA PHE A 33 -2.42 4.18 15.91
C PHE A 33 -2.18 5.59 15.39
N MET A 34 -3.26 6.26 15.02
CA MET A 34 -3.31 7.71 14.98
C MET A 34 -3.79 8.21 16.34
N LEU A 35 -3.17 9.27 16.86
CA LEU A 35 -3.63 9.93 18.08
C LEU A 35 -4.52 11.11 17.67
N ILE A 36 -5.83 10.97 17.85
CA ILE A 36 -6.82 11.94 17.41
C ILE A 36 -7.19 12.86 18.56
N ASN A 37 -7.09 14.17 18.38
CA ASN A 37 -7.46 15.16 19.37
C ASN A 37 -8.99 15.38 19.42
N GLN A 38 -9.57 15.45 20.62
CA GLN A 38 -11.00 15.63 20.80
C GLN A 38 -11.51 16.99 20.30
N ASN A 39 -10.73 18.06 20.50
CA ASN A 39 -11.17 19.41 20.17
C ASN A 39 -11.21 19.67 18.66
N SER A 40 -10.19 19.20 17.93
CA SER A 40 -10.01 19.50 16.51
C SER A 40 -10.39 18.35 15.57
N GLY A 41 -10.47 17.12 16.08
CA GLY A 41 -10.61 15.90 15.28
C GLY A 41 -9.34 15.54 14.47
N LYS A 42 -8.24 16.29 14.65
CA LYS A 42 -6.97 16.15 13.92
C LYS A 42 -6.01 15.19 14.62
N ALA A 43 -5.05 14.67 13.87
CA ALA A 43 -4.06 13.72 14.39
C ALA A 43 -2.78 14.40 14.86
N LEU A 44 -2.09 13.79 15.82
CA LEU A 44 -0.68 14.06 16.09
C LEU A 44 0.15 13.69 14.85
N ASP A 45 0.89 14.66 14.32
CA ASP A 45 1.63 14.55 13.06
C ASP A 45 3.09 14.96 13.24
N LEU A 46 3.99 14.18 12.62
CA LEU A 46 5.41 14.49 12.53
C LEU A 46 5.67 15.37 11.31
N ILE A 47 6.00 16.64 11.54
CA ILE A 47 6.06 17.65 10.47
C ILE A 47 6.98 17.20 9.33
N GLY A 48 6.38 17.06 8.15
CA GLY A 48 7.07 16.71 6.90
C GLY A 48 7.73 15.32 6.90
N GLY A 49 7.41 14.46 7.87
CA GLY A 49 8.07 13.16 8.01
C GLY A 49 9.57 13.27 8.26
N SER A 50 10.01 14.35 8.94
CA SER A 50 11.43 14.56 9.19
C SER A 50 12.02 13.45 10.07
N THR A 51 13.15 12.88 9.63
CA THR A 51 13.85 11.79 10.32
C THR A 51 14.93 12.29 11.29
N ALA A 52 15.04 13.60 11.48
CA ALA A 52 16.07 14.22 12.31
C ALA A 52 15.70 14.20 13.80
N ASN A 53 16.70 14.09 14.68
CA ASN A 53 16.49 14.33 16.10
C ASN A 53 16.03 15.77 16.34
N GLY A 54 14.95 15.92 17.10
CA GLY A 54 14.30 17.20 17.34
C GLY A 54 13.29 17.59 16.28
N ALA A 55 12.96 16.69 15.34
CA ALA A 55 11.85 16.89 14.41
C ALA A 55 10.55 17.14 15.20
N VAL A 56 9.98 18.32 15.01
CA VAL A 56 8.82 18.77 15.79
C VAL A 56 7.54 18.08 15.37
N THR A 57 6.60 17.95 16.30
CA THR A 57 5.24 17.48 16.01
C THR A 57 4.26 18.66 16.01
N ASN A 58 3.17 18.50 15.26
CA ASN A 58 2.02 19.39 15.24
C ASN A 58 0.72 18.55 15.30
N GLN A 59 -0.42 19.22 15.20
CA GLN A 59 -1.63 18.55 14.72
C GLN A 59 -1.81 18.81 13.22
N TRP A 60 -2.36 17.82 12.52
CA TRP A 60 -2.72 17.95 11.12
C TRP A 60 -4.00 17.18 10.80
N THR A 61 -4.73 17.62 9.78
CA THR A 61 -5.91 16.94 9.25
C THR A 61 -5.63 15.44 9.07
N THR A 62 -6.54 14.65 9.62
CA THR A 62 -6.44 13.20 9.73
C THR A 62 -6.35 12.59 8.34
N ASP A 63 -5.25 11.90 8.06
CA ASP A 63 -5.00 11.22 6.81
C ASP A 63 -4.55 9.78 7.10
N PHE A 64 -5.45 8.82 6.85
CA PHE A 64 -5.15 7.40 7.00
C PHE A 64 -4.05 6.93 6.03
N ASN A 65 -3.71 7.68 5.00
CA ASN A 65 -2.60 7.35 4.09
C ASN A 65 -1.27 8.01 4.49
N SER A 66 -1.29 8.98 5.39
CA SER A 66 -0.08 9.65 5.88
C SER A 66 0.72 8.73 6.81
N ILE A 67 2.01 8.55 6.50
CA ILE A 67 2.96 7.85 7.38
C ILE A 67 3.35 8.68 8.60
N ASN A 68 3.17 10.01 8.54
CA ASN A 68 3.59 10.95 9.58
C ASN A 68 2.68 10.92 10.82
N GLN A 69 1.50 10.33 10.70
CA GLN A 69 0.47 10.28 11.73
C GLN A 69 0.38 8.90 12.42
N ARG A 70 1.32 8.01 12.10
CA ARG A 70 1.31 6.61 12.58
C ARG A 70 2.29 6.44 13.71
N TRP A 71 1.78 6.10 14.88
CA TRP A 71 2.53 5.94 16.11
C TRP A 71 2.30 4.54 16.67
N ALA A 72 3.36 3.75 16.78
CA ALA A 72 3.29 2.47 17.48
C ALA A 72 3.18 2.74 18.98
N LEU A 73 2.15 2.18 19.62
CA LEU A 73 1.98 2.22 21.06
C LEU A 73 2.61 0.97 21.65
N LEU A 74 3.72 1.12 22.37
CA LEU A 74 4.52 0.01 22.87
C LEU A 74 4.76 0.10 24.37
N PRO A 75 5.00 -1.02 25.05
CA PRO A 75 5.52 -1.01 26.40
C PRO A 75 6.94 -0.43 26.45
N THR A 76 7.25 0.32 27.50
CA THR A 76 8.64 0.54 27.92
C THR A 76 9.27 -0.78 28.39
N GLU A 77 10.60 -0.80 28.55
CA GLU A 77 11.36 -2.00 28.91
C GLU A 77 10.91 -2.59 30.26
N GLY A 78 10.37 -1.76 31.15
CA GLY A 78 9.80 -2.17 32.45
C GLY A 78 8.32 -2.53 32.41
N ALA A 79 7.64 -2.45 31.25
CA ALA A 79 6.19 -2.70 31.10
C ALA A 79 5.29 -1.88 32.05
N ASN A 80 5.77 -0.72 32.48
CA ASN A 80 5.11 0.18 33.44
C ASN A 80 4.57 1.45 32.80
N HIS A 81 5.06 1.81 31.61
CA HIS A 81 4.66 2.98 30.84
C HIS A 81 4.57 2.63 29.35
N PHE A 82 4.07 3.56 28.56
CA PHE A 82 4.10 3.47 27.11
C PHE A 82 5.22 4.30 26.50
N LYS A 83 5.64 3.90 25.30
CA LYS A 83 6.38 4.72 24.34
C LYS A 83 5.58 4.78 23.04
N LEU A 84 5.59 5.96 22.42
CA LEU A 84 4.97 6.20 21.12
C LEU A 84 6.07 6.31 20.08
N ILE A 85 6.15 5.37 19.15
CA ILE A 85 7.24 5.26 18.18
C ILE A 85 6.74 5.62 16.77
N SER A 86 7.38 6.61 16.15
CA SER A 86 7.08 7.07 14.80
C SER A 86 7.24 5.95 13.78
N TRP A 87 6.25 5.76 12.91
CA TRP A 87 6.38 4.93 11.71
C TRP A 87 7.47 5.45 10.77
N VAL A 88 7.72 6.76 10.72
CA VAL A 88 8.59 7.38 9.71
C VAL A 88 10.06 7.06 9.92
N ASP A 89 10.54 7.12 11.16
CA ASP A 89 11.97 6.94 11.46
C ASP A 89 12.28 6.07 12.70
N GLY A 90 11.27 5.56 13.41
CA GLY A 90 11.45 4.72 14.61
C GLY A 90 11.84 5.50 15.86
N LYS A 91 11.75 6.85 15.83
CA LYS A 91 12.00 7.70 16.99
C LYS A 91 10.79 7.79 17.90
N ALA A 92 11.03 8.13 19.16
CA ALA A 92 10.00 8.28 20.17
C ALA A 92 9.46 9.70 20.24
N VAL A 93 8.14 9.82 20.43
CA VAL A 93 7.51 11.05 20.90
C VAL A 93 8.14 11.43 22.23
N SER A 94 8.76 12.60 22.27
CA SER A 94 9.58 13.06 23.40
C SER A 94 9.25 14.53 23.71
N VAL A 95 9.41 14.92 24.97
CA VAL A 95 9.35 16.34 25.37
C VAL A 95 10.66 17.04 25.00
N SER A 96 10.57 18.21 24.38
CA SER A 96 11.76 18.96 23.96
C SER A 96 12.72 19.27 25.10
N ASN A 97 14.00 18.99 24.85
CA ASN A 97 15.11 19.19 25.79
C ASN A 97 14.86 18.58 27.19
N ASN A 98 14.06 17.51 27.29
CA ASN A 98 13.68 16.89 28.56
C ASN A 98 13.05 17.87 29.56
N SER A 99 12.40 18.93 29.05
CA SER A 99 11.83 20.00 29.85
C SER A 99 10.69 19.52 30.75
N THR A 100 10.55 20.12 31.92
CA THR A 100 9.39 19.95 32.81
C THR A 100 8.44 21.16 32.79
N SER A 101 8.71 22.15 31.94
CA SER A 101 7.91 23.37 31.85
C SER A 101 6.67 23.17 30.99
N ALA A 102 5.55 23.76 31.44
CA ALA A 102 4.36 23.90 30.60
C ALA A 102 4.70 24.74 29.35
N GLY A 103 4.20 24.31 28.19
CA GLY A 103 4.47 24.92 26.90
C GLY A 103 5.68 24.34 26.17
N ALA A 104 6.38 23.37 26.75
CA ALA A 104 7.48 22.72 26.04
C ALA A 104 6.95 21.93 24.82
N GLN A 105 7.60 22.12 23.69
CA GLN A 105 7.27 21.50 22.41
C GLN A 105 7.41 19.97 22.49
N ILE A 106 6.54 19.26 21.78
CA ILE A 106 6.69 17.83 21.54
C ILE A 106 7.39 17.59 20.20
N TRP A 107 8.36 16.68 20.22
CA TRP A 107 9.20 16.35 19.06
C TRP A 107 9.49 14.84 19.00
N ALA A 108 10.13 14.40 17.94
CA ALA A 108 10.67 13.06 17.79
C ALA A 108 12.16 13.04 18.14
N TRP A 109 12.58 12.06 18.92
CA TRP A 109 13.97 11.84 19.29
C TRP A 109 14.29 10.35 19.37
N ASP A 110 15.53 9.97 19.10
CA ASP A 110 15.99 8.58 19.24
C ASP A 110 15.63 8.02 20.62
N TYR A 111 15.04 6.83 20.65
CA TYR A 111 14.62 6.23 21.90
C TYR A 111 15.82 5.68 22.68
N THR A 112 15.94 6.08 23.95
CA THR A 112 17.11 5.75 24.79
C THR A 112 16.83 4.75 25.91
N GLY A 113 15.61 4.19 25.98
CA GLY A 113 15.21 3.16 26.94
C GLY A 113 14.79 3.69 28.32
N ASN A 114 15.59 4.57 28.93
CA ASN A 114 15.41 4.98 30.32
C ASN A 114 15.11 6.47 30.52
N GLU A 115 14.88 7.25 29.46
CA GLU A 115 14.60 8.67 29.57
C GLU A 115 13.09 8.92 29.81
N PRO A 116 12.67 9.40 31.00
CA PRO A 116 11.25 9.58 31.32
C PRO A 116 10.54 10.63 30.45
N SER A 117 11.28 11.52 29.76
CA SER A 117 10.69 12.47 28.81
C SER A 117 10.14 11.80 27.54
N GLN A 118 10.51 10.54 27.27
CA GLN A 118 10.04 9.72 26.15
C GLN A 118 8.98 8.69 26.57
N GLN A 119 8.60 8.70 27.85
CA GLN A 119 7.68 7.74 28.45
C GLN A 119 6.36 8.42 28.79
N TRP A 120 5.27 7.70 28.56
CA TRP A 120 3.91 8.25 28.63
C TRP A 120 2.96 7.30 29.35
N ASP A 121 2.08 7.85 30.17
CA ASP A 121 0.93 7.18 30.74
C ASP A 121 -0.33 7.58 29.98
N LEU A 122 -1.18 6.61 29.64
CA LEU A 122 -2.52 6.87 29.11
C LEU A 122 -3.52 6.87 30.27
N VAL A 123 -3.87 8.06 30.76
CA VAL A 123 -4.83 8.23 31.86
C VAL A 123 -6.24 8.34 31.28
N ASP A 124 -7.13 7.42 31.65
CA ASP A 124 -8.52 7.40 31.17
C ASP A 124 -9.24 8.73 31.50
N ALA A 125 -9.80 9.36 30.46
CA ALA A 125 -10.59 10.58 30.53
C ALA A 125 -12.09 10.32 30.28
N GLY A 126 -12.49 9.04 30.19
CA GLY A 126 -13.84 8.58 29.89
C GLY A 126 -14.14 8.53 28.38
N ASN A 127 -15.11 7.71 27.99
CA ASN A 127 -15.61 7.62 26.61
C ASN A 127 -14.51 7.37 25.55
N GLY A 128 -13.48 6.59 25.92
CA GLY A 128 -12.35 6.24 25.05
C GLY A 128 -11.38 7.40 24.78
N TRP A 129 -11.45 8.48 25.56
CA TRP A 129 -10.46 9.54 25.56
C TRP A 129 -9.40 9.29 26.64
N TYR A 130 -8.16 9.69 26.35
CA TYR A 130 -7.04 9.60 27.27
C TYR A 130 -6.36 10.96 27.40
N TYR A 131 -5.89 11.27 28.61
CA TYR A 131 -4.79 12.21 28.77
C TYR A 131 -3.48 11.43 28.56
N VAL A 132 -2.67 11.89 27.60
CA VAL A 132 -1.33 11.31 27.35
C VAL A 132 -0.34 12.06 28.24
N LYS A 133 -0.06 11.51 29.43
CA LYS A 133 0.70 12.16 30.49
C LYS A 133 2.16 11.77 30.41
N ASN A 134 3.06 12.76 30.37
CA ASN A 134 4.49 12.50 30.38
C ASN A 134 4.97 12.03 31.76
N VAL A 135 5.80 11.00 31.81
CA VAL A 135 6.30 10.41 33.07
C VAL A 135 7.27 11.36 33.78
N ARG A 136 8.08 12.14 33.05
CA ARG A 136 9.05 13.07 33.65
C ARG A 136 8.40 14.26 34.34
N SER A 137 7.48 14.94 33.65
CA SER A 137 6.92 16.21 34.09
C SER A 137 5.58 16.07 34.81
N GLY A 138 4.86 14.97 34.57
CA GLY A 138 3.48 14.80 35.00
C GLY A 138 2.47 15.67 34.24
N LEU A 139 2.91 16.41 33.22
CA LEU A 139 2.08 17.23 32.34
C LEU A 139 1.48 16.39 31.21
N VAL A 140 0.47 16.91 30.51
CA VAL A 140 -0.29 16.16 29.48
C VAL A 140 -0.05 16.75 28.09
N LEU A 141 -0.14 15.88 27.08
CA LEU A 141 -0.12 16.26 25.66
C LEU A 141 -1.28 17.20 25.33
N ASP A 142 -0.97 18.35 24.74
CA ASP A 142 -1.88 19.49 24.58
C ASP A 142 -1.69 20.14 23.20
N VAL A 143 -2.79 20.51 22.55
CA VAL A 143 -2.74 21.39 21.38
C VAL A 143 -2.76 22.84 21.85
N SER A 144 -1.68 23.57 21.55
CA SER A 144 -1.47 24.92 22.09
C SER A 144 -2.63 25.85 21.78
N GLY A 145 -3.12 26.51 22.84
CA GLY A 145 -4.26 27.44 22.78
C GLY A 145 -5.60 26.79 22.41
N GLY A 146 -5.69 25.45 22.36
CA GLY A 146 -6.88 24.75 21.86
C GLY A 146 -7.16 25.03 20.38
N SER A 147 -6.11 25.31 19.60
CA SER A 147 -6.25 25.58 18.17
C SER A 147 -6.88 24.39 17.42
N THR A 148 -7.65 24.68 16.39
CA THR A 148 -8.17 23.68 15.44
C THR A 148 -7.51 23.78 14.06
N ALA A 149 -6.53 24.66 13.88
CA ALA A 149 -5.81 24.82 12.63
C ALA A 149 -4.80 23.68 12.40
N ASP A 150 -4.57 23.36 11.13
CA ASP A 150 -3.40 22.57 10.74
C ASP A 150 -2.12 23.30 11.15
N ASN A 151 -1.08 22.52 11.41
CA ASN A 151 0.21 23.02 11.88
C ASN A 151 0.18 23.67 13.27
N ALA A 152 -0.91 23.52 14.04
CA ALA A 152 -0.91 23.99 15.42
C ALA A 152 0.07 23.17 16.26
N MET A 153 0.81 23.89 17.11
CA MET A 153 1.82 23.35 18.00
C MET A 153 1.23 22.30 18.95
N VAL A 154 1.88 21.15 19.05
CA VAL A 154 1.62 20.16 20.11
C VAL A 154 2.69 20.29 21.18
N GLN A 155 2.25 20.50 22.42
CA GLN A 155 3.09 20.81 23.57
C GLN A 155 2.72 19.92 24.77
N GLN A 156 3.49 19.99 25.85
CA GLN A 156 3.00 19.55 27.16
C GLN A 156 2.39 20.74 27.93
N TRP A 157 1.31 20.51 28.67
CA TRP A 157 0.67 21.55 29.48
C TRP A 157 0.11 20.99 30.79
N THR A 158 -0.11 21.88 31.77
CA THR A 158 -0.82 21.53 33.00
C THR A 158 -2.22 21.03 32.66
N SER A 159 -2.63 19.90 33.23
CA SER A 159 -3.96 19.36 32.95
C SER A 159 -5.04 20.37 33.37
N ASN A 160 -5.82 20.82 32.39
CA ASN A 160 -6.98 21.69 32.55
C ASN A 160 -8.28 20.99 32.11
N GLN A 161 -8.19 19.71 31.78
CA GLN A 161 -9.30 18.82 31.39
C GLN A 161 -10.05 19.23 30.12
N SER A 162 -9.49 20.18 29.36
CA SER A 162 -10.08 20.64 28.10
C SER A 162 -10.03 19.54 27.01
N ALA A 163 -10.86 19.70 25.98
CA ALA A 163 -10.85 18.82 24.81
C ALA A 163 -9.50 18.86 24.06
N ALA A 164 -8.73 19.94 24.19
CA ALA A 164 -7.41 20.06 23.56
C ALA A 164 -6.36 19.10 24.16
N GLN A 165 -6.63 18.52 25.34
CA GLN A 165 -5.75 17.61 26.06
C GLN A 165 -6.22 16.14 26.01
N LYS A 166 -7.32 15.88 25.31
CA LYS A 166 -7.95 14.57 25.24
C LYS A 166 -7.67 13.96 23.88
N TRP A 167 -7.05 12.79 23.90
CA TRP A 167 -6.60 12.08 22.71
C TRP A 167 -7.23 10.69 22.65
N ARG A 168 -7.53 10.23 21.44
CA ARG A 168 -8.06 8.89 21.18
C ARG A 168 -7.10 8.12 20.30
N LEU A 169 -6.92 6.85 20.62
CA LEU A 169 -6.19 5.91 19.78
C LEU A 169 -7.11 5.40 18.67
N GLN A 170 -6.88 5.84 17.44
CA GLN A 170 -7.52 5.28 16.25
C GLN A 170 -6.60 4.20 15.68
N PRO A 171 -6.97 2.90 15.73
CA PRO A 171 -6.16 1.84 15.12
C PRO A 171 -5.94 2.12 13.63
N TRP A 172 -4.72 1.86 13.17
CA TRP A 172 -4.32 2.10 11.80
C TRP A 172 -3.95 0.79 11.08
N GLY A 173 -4.72 0.46 10.04
CA GLY A 173 -4.56 -0.74 9.23
C GLY A 173 -5.34 -1.96 9.76
N ASN A 174 -5.02 -3.13 9.21
CA ASN A 174 -5.63 -4.39 9.60
C ASN A 174 -4.81 -5.06 10.71
N PHE A 175 -5.46 -5.90 11.52
CA PHE A 175 -4.82 -6.57 12.65
C PHE A 175 -5.12 -8.06 12.70
N TYR A 176 -4.09 -8.83 13.00
CA TYR A 176 -4.23 -10.09 13.73
C TYR A 176 -4.49 -9.78 15.20
N ILE A 177 -5.41 -10.54 15.81
CA ILE A 177 -5.69 -10.46 17.25
C ILE A 177 -5.22 -11.75 17.88
N ARG A 178 -4.14 -11.68 18.66
CA ARG A 178 -3.51 -12.85 19.28
C ARG A 178 -3.97 -12.99 20.73
N ALA A 179 -4.50 -14.15 21.04
CA ALA A 179 -4.93 -14.55 22.38
C ALA A 179 -3.74 -14.91 23.28
N ALA A 180 -3.96 -14.90 24.60
CA ALA A 180 -2.95 -15.35 25.58
C ALA A 180 -2.50 -16.81 25.40
N SER A 181 -3.29 -17.64 24.74
CA SER A 181 -2.90 -19.02 24.35
C SER A 181 -1.82 -19.05 23.26
N GLY A 182 -1.53 -17.91 22.63
CA GLY A 182 -0.66 -17.78 21.45
C GLY A 182 -1.38 -17.99 20.13
N LYS A 183 -2.68 -18.36 20.15
CA LYS A 183 -3.54 -18.54 18.97
C LYS A 183 -4.18 -17.22 18.53
N TYR A 184 -4.85 -17.24 17.39
CA TYR A 184 -5.41 -16.04 16.79
C TYR A 184 -6.92 -16.11 16.66
N VAL A 185 -7.55 -14.97 16.91
CA VAL A 185 -8.99 -14.82 16.74
C VAL A 185 -9.33 -14.75 15.27
N CYS A 186 -10.25 -15.60 14.83
CA CYS A 186 -10.61 -15.75 13.42
C CYS A 186 -12.04 -16.25 13.26
N ILE A 187 -12.54 -16.23 12.03
CA ILE A 187 -13.84 -16.80 11.69
C ILE A 187 -13.69 -18.29 11.42
N GLN A 188 -14.52 -19.10 12.08
CA GLN A 188 -14.48 -20.55 11.91
C GLN A 188 -14.77 -20.95 10.46
N ASN A 189 -13.95 -21.85 9.91
CA ASN A 189 -14.12 -22.44 8.58
C ASN A 189 -14.34 -21.41 7.46
N GLN A 190 -13.66 -20.25 7.53
CA GLN A 190 -13.77 -19.19 6.51
C GLN A 190 -15.21 -18.65 6.38
N GLY A 191 -16.01 -18.77 7.44
CA GLY A 191 -17.40 -18.32 7.45
C GLY A 191 -17.54 -16.87 7.00
N SER A 192 -18.53 -16.62 6.16
CA SER A 192 -18.85 -15.28 5.66
C SER A 192 -20.31 -14.90 5.84
N ALA A 193 -21.14 -15.77 6.42
CA ALA A 193 -22.56 -15.55 6.65
C ALA A 193 -22.88 -15.05 8.07
N ASN A 194 -24.06 -14.46 8.26
CA ASN A 194 -24.59 -14.17 9.59
C ASN A 194 -24.64 -15.45 10.44
N GLY A 195 -24.15 -15.36 11.66
CA GLY A 195 -24.05 -16.52 12.55
C GLY A 195 -22.69 -17.24 12.51
N SER A 196 -21.77 -16.88 11.60
CA SER A 196 -20.44 -17.50 11.53
C SER A 196 -19.70 -17.35 12.86
N PRO A 197 -19.31 -18.45 13.53
CA PRO A 197 -18.68 -18.39 14.86
C PRO A 197 -17.32 -17.70 14.82
N ILE A 198 -17.03 -16.91 15.86
CA ILE A 198 -15.71 -16.34 16.08
C ILE A 198 -14.98 -17.22 17.10
N ILE A 199 -13.81 -17.71 16.71
CA ILE A 199 -13.04 -18.71 17.46
C ILE A 199 -11.59 -18.27 17.61
N GLN A 200 -10.84 -18.95 18.48
CA GLN A 200 -9.38 -18.97 18.37
C GLN A 200 -8.90 -20.18 17.55
N TYR A 201 -7.87 -20.00 16.74
CA TYR A 201 -7.26 -21.06 15.95
C TYR A 201 -5.75 -20.84 15.77
N GLN A 202 -5.02 -21.91 15.45
CA GLN A 202 -3.62 -21.83 15.02
C GLN A 202 -3.50 -20.83 13.87
N GLN A 203 -2.51 -19.93 13.90
CA GLN A 203 -2.40 -18.90 12.88
C GLN A 203 -2.32 -19.47 11.46
N GLU A 204 -3.05 -18.86 10.55
CA GLU A 204 -2.86 -18.99 9.11
C GLU A 204 -2.87 -17.58 8.50
N ASN A 205 -2.20 -17.40 7.36
CA ASN A 205 -2.15 -16.11 6.68
C ASN A 205 -3.34 -15.94 5.72
N ASN A 206 -4.53 -15.76 6.29
CA ASN A 206 -5.78 -15.69 5.52
C ASN A 206 -6.64 -14.48 5.94
N PRO A 207 -7.50 -13.94 5.05
CA PRO A 207 -8.37 -12.80 5.37
C PRO A 207 -9.28 -13.00 6.60
N TRP A 208 -9.72 -14.23 6.89
CA TRP A 208 -10.60 -14.52 8.03
C TRP A 208 -9.90 -14.48 9.41
N PHE A 209 -8.58 -14.27 9.44
CA PHE A 209 -7.80 -13.98 10.66
C PHE A 209 -7.56 -12.48 10.88
N LYS A 210 -7.91 -11.65 9.89
CA LYS A 210 -7.62 -10.23 9.89
C LYS A 210 -8.86 -9.44 10.22
N TRP A 211 -8.65 -8.41 11.03
CA TRP A 211 -9.70 -7.55 11.53
C TRP A 211 -9.38 -6.08 11.26
N GLN A 212 -10.38 -5.36 10.78
CA GLN A 212 -10.33 -3.92 10.58
C GLN A 212 -11.14 -3.23 11.68
N PHE A 213 -10.56 -2.21 12.32
CA PHE A 213 -11.25 -1.41 13.32
C PHE A 213 -11.75 -0.12 12.68
N THR A 214 -13.05 0.09 12.71
CA THR A 214 -13.70 1.31 12.19
C THR A 214 -14.31 2.08 13.36
N SER A 215 -14.10 3.39 13.43
CA SER A 215 -14.65 4.22 14.51
C SER A 215 -16.18 4.31 14.41
N GLU A 216 -16.86 4.04 15.53
CA GLU A 216 -18.33 4.13 15.68
C GLU A 216 -18.77 5.36 16.50
N GLY A 217 -17.82 6.26 16.82
CA GLY A 217 -18.05 7.36 17.74
C GLY A 217 -17.92 6.94 19.21
N ASP A 218 -17.86 7.93 20.12
CA ASP A 218 -17.83 7.72 21.58
C ASP A 218 -16.82 6.70 22.13
N GLY A 219 -15.71 6.52 21.41
CA GLY A 219 -14.62 5.63 21.80
C GLY A 219 -14.90 4.15 21.52
N TYR A 220 -15.91 3.86 20.69
CA TYR A 220 -16.24 2.53 20.22
C TYR A 220 -15.75 2.30 18.80
N TYR A 221 -15.50 1.02 18.50
CA TYR A 221 -15.06 0.54 17.21
C TYR A 221 -15.91 -0.66 16.78
N GLY A 222 -16.29 -0.68 15.51
CA GLY A 222 -16.74 -1.88 14.81
C GLY A 222 -15.51 -2.69 14.44
N LEU A 223 -15.55 -3.99 14.71
CA LEU A 223 -14.47 -4.93 14.37
C LEU A 223 -14.89 -5.80 13.18
N PHE A 224 -14.49 -5.39 11.98
CA PHE A 224 -14.88 -6.00 10.71
C PHE A 224 -13.93 -7.11 10.31
N SER A 225 -14.48 -8.22 9.79
CA SER A 225 -13.64 -9.28 9.22
C SER A 225 -13.31 -8.97 7.78
N LEU A 226 -12.03 -9.09 7.38
CA LEU A 226 -11.64 -8.92 5.97
C LEU A 226 -12.21 -10.02 5.06
N ASN A 227 -12.66 -11.14 5.62
CA ASN A 227 -13.35 -12.21 4.86
C ASN A 227 -14.84 -11.94 4.63
N ALA A 228 -15.40 -10.95 5.33
CA ALA A 228 -16.80 -10.56 5.24
C ALA A 228 -16.94 -9.06 5.55
N PRO A 229 -16.56 -8.17 4.62
CA PRO A 229 -16.39 -6.74 4.90
C PRO A 229 -17.69 -6.01 5.26
N SER A 230 -18.86 -6.60 4.97
CA SER A 230 -20.16 -6.06 5.41
C SER A 230 -20.59 -6.53 6.81
N ARG A 231 -19.74 -7.31 7.49
CA ARG A 231 -20.07 -7.97 8.77
C ARG A 231 -19.04 -7.65 9.85
N VAL A 232 -19.55 -7.57 11.07
CA VAL A 232 -18.82 -7.13 12.26
C VAL A 232 -18.91 -8.18 13.36
N LEU A 233 -17.94 -8.19 14.28
CA LEU A 233 -18.05 -8.84 15.58
C LEU A 233 -19.38 -8.45 16.26
N CYS A 234 -20.14 -9.45 16.68
CA CYS A 234 -21.44 -9.30 17.32
C CYS A 234 -21.59 -10.28 18.49
N VAL A 235 -22.21 -9.85 19.59
CA VAL A 235 -22.64 -10.75 20.67
C VAL A 235 -23.97 -11.39 20.28
N GLN A 236 -24.05 -12.73 20.36
CA GLN A 236 -25.24 -13.46 19.94
C GLN A 236 -26.50 -12.97 20.66
N ASN A 237 -27.53 -12.64 19.86
CA ASN A 237 -28.84 -12.18 20.30
C ASN A 237 -28.82 -10.92 21.18
N ALA A 238 -27.78 -10.08 21.07
CA ALA A 238 -27.56 -8.93 21.95
C ALA A 238 -27.66 -9.29 23.45
N SER A 239 -27.26 -10.52 23.81
CA SER A 239 -27.33 -11.02 25.18
C SER A 239 -26.50 -10.15 26.12
N THR A 240 -26.97 -9.94 27.34
CA THR A 240 -26.20 -9.33 28.44
C THR A 240 -25.79 -10.37 29.49
N ALA A 241 -25.96 -11.66 29.18
CA ALA A 241 -25.55 -12.74 30.06
C ALA A 241 -24.05 -13.05 29.88
N ALA A 242 -23.40 -13.42 30.99
CA ALA A 242 -22.06 -13.98 30.92
C ALA A 242 -22.03 -15.24 30.03
N ALA A 243 -20.91 -15.48 29.36
CA ALA A 243 -20.69 -16.61 28.46
C ALA A 243 -21.57 -16.62 27.18
N ALA A 244 -22.14 -15.48 26.78
CA ALA A 244 -22.77 -15.38 25.47
C ALA A 244 -21.69 -15.39 24.37
N ASN A 245 -21.85 -16.28 23.38
CA ASN A 245 -20.89 -16.43 22.29
C ASN A 245 -20.88 -15.21 21.37
N THR A 246 -19.76 -15.05 20.66
CA THR A 246 -19.59 -14.04 19.62
C THR A 246 -19.63 -14.66 18.22
N HIS A 247 -20.16 -13.92 17.25
CA HIS A 247 -20.30 -14.34 15.85
C HIS A 247 -20.20 -13.16 14.90
N LEU A 248 -20.10 -13.41 13.60
CA LEU A 248 -20.30 -12.38 12.59
C LEU A 248 -21.79 -12.11 12.37
N TRP A 249 -22.10 -10.83 12.22
CA TRP A 249 -23.41 -10.37 11.82
C TRP A 249 -23.32 -9.17 10.89
N ASP A 250 -24.31 -8.98 10.03
CA ASP A 250 -24.42 -7.80 9.19
C ASP A 250 -24.36 -6.54 10.07
N TYR A 251 -23.49 -5.63 9.66
CA TYR A 251 -23.28 -4.39 10.39
C TYR A 251 -24.53 -3.53 10.35
N ASN A 252 -24.97 -3.07 11.52
CA ASN A 252 -26.05 -2.13 11.68
C ASN A 252 -25.53 -0.86 12.37
N PRO A 253 -25.42 0.28 11.67
CA PRO A 253 -24.94 1.53 12.27
C PRO A 253 -25.87 2.10 13.35
N SER A 254 -27.12 1.62 13.42
CA SER A 254 -28.07 1.94 14.49
C SER A 254 -28.00 0.96 15.67
N ASN A 255 -27.05 0.02 15.68
CA ASN A 255 -26.88 -0.95 16.76
C ASN A 255 -26.46 -0.25 18.07
N ILE A 256 -27.18 -0.54 19.14
CA ILE A 256 -27.02 0.17 20.40
C ILE A 256 -25.83 -0.31 21.23
N GLY A 257 -25.21 -1.46 20.95
CA GLY A 257 -23.90 -1.77 21.54
C GLY A 257 -23.32 -3.17 21.41
N ASP A 258 -24.07 -4.18 20.99
CA ASP A 258 -23.59 -5.58 20.87
C ASP A 258 -22.67 -5.81 19.65
N GLN A 259 -22.59 -4.84 18.74
CA GLN A 259 -21.73 -4.86 17.54
C GLN A 259 -20.50 -3.95 17.63
N LYS A 260 -20.23 -3.35 18.80
CA LYS A 260 -19.14 -2.38 18.96
C LYS A 260 -18.36 -2.62 20.24
N ILE A 261 -17.04 -2.39 20.16
CA ILE A 261 -16.12 -2.61 21.26
C ILE A 261 -15.32 -1.36 21.59
N ARG A 262 -14.97 -1.18 22.85
CA ARG A 262 -13.96 -0.22 23.29
C ARG A 262 -12.63 -0.92 23.44
N ILE A 263 -11.58 -0.34 22.89
CA ILE A 263 -10.20 -0.83 23.03
C ILE A 263 -9.53 -0.15 24.23
N VAL A 264 -8.91 -0.92 25.11
CA VAL A 264 -8.19 -0.41 26.28
C VAL A 264 -6.76 -0.96 26.28
N PRO A 265 -5.74 -0.13 26.02
CA PRO A 265 -4.34 -0.56 26.04
C PRO A 265 -3.86 -0.78 27.47
N LYS A 266 -2.94 -1.74 27.64
CA LYS A 266 -2.25 -2.04 28.88
C LYS A 266 -0.75 -1.79 28.73
N THR A 267 -0.09 -1.41 29.82
CA THR A 267 1.35 -1.07 29.84
C THR A 267 2.27 -2.26 29.52
N ASP A 268 1.74 -3.48 29.50
CA ASP A 268 2.41 -4.70 29.04
C ASP A 268 2.32 -4.91 27.52
N GLY A 269 1.72 -3.98 26.78
CA GLY A 269 1.54 -4.04 25.32
C GLY A 269 0.32 -4.83 24.85
N LYS A 270 -0.52 -5.33 25.77
CA LYS A 270 -1.78 -5.99 25.44
C LYS A 270 -2.94 -5.01 25.43
N PHE A 271 -4.10 -5.50 24.99
CA PHE A 271 -5.34 -4.77 24.86
C PHE A 271 -6.49 -5.57 25.48
N LYS A 272 -7.41 -4.87 26.12
CA LYS A 272 -8.73 -5.39 26.47
C LYS A 272 -9.78 -4.82 25.52
N PHE A 273 -10.83 -5.59 25.30
CA PHE A 273 -11.96 -5.22 24.47
C PHE A 273 -13.25 -5.33 25.26
N TYR A 274 -14.01 -4.24 25.35
CA TYR A 274 -15.27 -4.19 26.11
C TYR A 274 -16.44 -3.92 25.19
N PHE A 275 -17.48 -4.74 25.25
CA PHE A 275 -18.69 -4.56 24.44
C PHE A 275 -19.47 -3.32 24.88
N GLY A 276 -20.06 -2.62 23.91
CA GLY A 276 -20.71 -1.34 24.16
C GLY A 276 -22.04 -1.41 24.88
N HIS A 277 -22.77 -2.53 24.79
CA HIS A 277 -24.11 -2.66 25.36
C HIS A 277 -24.10 -2.97 26.87
N ASP A 278 -23.10 -3.71 27.36
CA ASP A 278 -23.05 -4.15 28.76
C ASP A 278 -21.69 -3.95 29.46
N GLY A 279 -20.66 -3.53 28.72
CA GLY A 279 -19.31 -3.34 29.26
C GLY A 279 -18.58 -4.63 29.60
N MET A 280 -19.08 -5.80 29.20
CA MET A 280 -18.37 -7.07 29.41
C MET A 280 -17.13 -7.18 28.53
N SER A 281 -16.13 -7.93 28.99
CA SER A 281 -14.90 -8.17 28.25
C SER A 281 -15.11 -9.26 27.20
N TRP A 282 -14.43 -9.13 26.07
CA TRP A 282 -14.21 -10.26 25.18
C TRP A 282 -13.31 -11.28 25.86
N ASP A 283 -13.70 -12.55 25.81
CA ASP A 283 -13.19 -13.60 26.67
C ASP A 283 -13.03 -14.92 25.90
N ILE A 284 -11.96 -15.64 26.23
CA ILE A 284 -11.80 -17.04 25.88
C ILE A 284 -12.28 -17.90 27.05
N PRO A 285 -13.31 -18.74 26.86
CA PRO A 285 -13.91 -19.50 27.96
C PRO A 285 -12.87 -20.30 28.76
N GLY A 286 -12.72 -19.96 30.04
CA GLY A 286 -11.84 -20.67 30.98
C GLY A 286 -10.37 -20.71 30.58
N GLY A 287 -9.90 -19.78 29.72
CA GLY A 287 -8.53 -19.80 29.21
C GLY A 287 -8.21 -21.01 28.33
N ALA A 288 -9.21 -21.62 27.70
CA ALA A 288 -9.04 -22.76 26.81
C ALA A 288 -8.00 -22.47 25.72
N THR A 289 -7.16 -23.46 25.43
CA THR A 289 -6.07 -23.35 24.44
C THR A 289 -6.35 -24.16 23.18
N ALA A 290 -7.53 -24.79 23.05
CA ALA A 290 -7.87 -25.63 21.91
C ALA A 290 -8.20 -24.81 20.66
N ASN A 291 -7.90 -25.37 19.48
CA ASN A 291 -8.42 -24.83 18.22
C ASN A 291 -9.95 -24.91 18.21
N ASN A 292 -10.60 -23.98 17.51
CA ASN A 292 -12.06 -23.92 17.40
C ASN A 292 -12.78 -23.62 18.73
N THR A 293 -12.07 -23.10 19.75
CA THR A 293 -12.73 -22.59 20.95
C THR A 293 -13.49 -21.31 20.58
N PRO A 294 -14.82 -21.26 20.71
CA PRO A 294 -15.60 -20.03 20.49
C PRO A 294 -15.25 -18.97 21.51
N LEU A 295 -15.15 -17.71 21.07
CA LEU A 295 -15.01 -16.58 21.99
C LEU A 295 -16.39 -16.14 22.46
N GLN A 296 -16.43 -15.62 23.68
CA GLN A 296 -17.63 -15.18 24.37
C GLN A 296 -17.43 -13.80 24.98
N GLN A 297 -18.51 -13.19 25.46
CA GLN A 297 -18.40 -12.11 26.43
C GLN A 297 -18.41 -12.66 27.86
N TYR A 298 -17.70 -12.00 28.77
CA TYR A 298 -17.69 -12.36 30.19
C TYR A 298 -17.36 -11.14 31.07
N PRO A 299 -17.84 -11.06 32.33
CA PRO A 299 -17.40 -10.05 33.27
C PRO A 299 -15.87 -9.99 33.37
N ASP A 300 -15.29 -8.78 33.32
CA ASP A 300 -13.85 -8.61 33.50
C ASP A 300 -13.45 -9.10 34.90
N ASN A 301 -12.57 -10.09 34.94
CA ASN A 301 -12.08 -10.68 36.17
C ASN A 301 -10.53 -10.62 36.25
N GLY A 302 -9.90 -9.83 35.38
CA GLY A 302 -8.46 -9.58 35.39
C GLY A 302 -7.59 -10.73 34.88
N ASN A 303 -8.19 -11.76 34.27
CA ASN A 303 -7.45 -12.91 33.75
C ASN A 303 -6.67 -12.57 32.45
N ALA A 304 -5.69 -13.41 32.11
CA ALA A 304 -4.91 -13.23 30.89
C ALA A 304 -5.69 -13.54 29.60
N TRP A 305 -6.75 -14.35 29.66
CA TRP A 305 -7.55 -14.76 28.51
C TRP A 305 -8.68 -13.78 28.12
N GLN A 306 -8.68 -12.61 28.77
CA GLN A 306 -9.40 -11.38 28.42
C GLN A 306 -8.46 -10.32 27.84
N GLU A 307 -7.18 -10.65 27.65
CA GLU A 307 -6.15 -9.76 27.13
C GLU A 307 -5.60 -10.30 25.81
N PHE A 308 -5.43 -9.40 24.85
CA PHE A 308 -5.05 -9.73 23.48
C PHE A 308 -3.88 -8.86 23.02
N SER A 309 -3.01 -9.41 22.19
CA SER A 309 -2.02 -8.63 21.46
C SER A 309 -2.58 -8.26 20.08
N LEU A 310 -2.34 -7.01 19.68
CA LEU A 310 -2.62 -6.54 18.32
C LEU A 310 -1.35 -6.57 17.50
N GLU A 311 -1.45 -7.20 16.34
CA GLU A 311 -0.35 -7.52 15.45
C GLU A 311 -0.72 -7.09 14.03
N ARG A 312 0.15 -6.43 13.28
CA ARG A 312 -0.20 -5.91 11.94
C ARG A 312 -0.64 -7.04 10.99
N GLY A 313 -1.86 -6.97 10.48
CA GLY A 313 -2.47 -7.90 9.52
C GLY A 313 -1.91 -7.80 8.10
N ASP A 314 -1.30 -6.66 7.78
CA ASP A 314 -0.66 -6.38 6.49
C ASP A 314 0.83 -6.77 6.49
N ILE A 315 1.36 -7.16 7.65
CA ILE A 315 2.76 -7.53 7.84
C ILE A 315 2.77 -8.90 8.50
N ALA A 316 3.04 -9.93 7.71
CA ALA A 316 3.03 -11.30 8.19
C ALA A 316 3.97 -11.49 9.40
N ILE A 317 3.39 -11.75 10.56
CA ILE A 317 4.10 -12.17 11.75
C ILE A 317 4.26 -13.69 11.69
N GLY A 318 5.46 -14.13 11.32
CA GLY A 318 6.07 -15.44 11.62
C GLY A 318 5.26 -16.72 11.38
N GLY A 319 5.72 -17.55 10.43
CA GLY A 319 5.41 -19.00 10.42
C GLY A 319 4.89 -19.59 9.12
N GLY A 320 5.04 -18.90 7.99
CA GLY A 320 4.78 -19.38 6.63
C GLY A 320 5.16 -18.24 5.70
N GLY A 321 5.89 -18.52 4.62
CA GLY A 321 6.44 -17.48 3.74
C GLY A 321 5.40 -16.42 3.38
N SER A 322 5.66 -15.17 3.75
CA SER A 322 4.78 -14.05 3.44
C SER A 322 4.89 -13.72 1.96
N ASN A 323 3.75 -13.74 1.27
CA ASN A 323 3.64 -13.40 -0.15
C ASN A 323 3.55 -11.88 -0.39
N SER A 324 3.70 -11.04 0.64
CA SER A 324 3.80 -9.57 0.50
C SER A 324 5.16 -9.17 -0.07
N ILE A 325 5.22 -8.13 -0.90
CA ILE A 325 6.45 -7.57 -1.47
C ILE A 325 7.40 -7.04 -0.39
N TYR A 326 6.85 -6.67 0.78
CA TYR A 326 7.60 -6.19 1.93
C TYR A 326 8.20 -7.31 2.79
N SER A 327 7.84 -8.59 2.53
CA SER A 327 8.41 -9.73 3.23
C SER A 327 9.89 -9.95 2.93
N VAL A 328 10.35 -9.48 1.77
CA VAL A 328 11.75 -9.55 1.37
C VAL A 328 12.50 -8.41 2.04
N ALA A 329 13.26 -8.71 3.09
CA ALA A 329 14.09 -7.70 3.74
C ALA A 329 15.12 -7.13 2.75
N ALA A 330 15.31 -5.81 2.69
CA ALA A 330 16.28 -5.18 1.78
C ALA A 330 17.72 -5.68 2.00
N SER A 331 18.05 -6.07 3.24
CA SER A 331 19.31 -6.71 3.60
C SER A 331 19.48 -8.11 2.99
N SER A 332 18.39 -8.83 2.75
CA SER A 332 18.41 -10.18 2.15
C SER A 332 18.53 -10.19 0.62
N ILE A 333 18.37 -9.02 -0.02
CA ILE A 333 18.52 -8.88 -1.47
C ILE A 333 19.99 -9.14 -1.84
N PRO A 334 20.28 -10.06 -2.77
CA PRO A 334 21.63 -10.31 -3.25
C PRO A 334 22.23 -9.06 -3.88
N THR A 335 23.52 -8.82 -3.64
CA THR A 335 24.26 -7.79 -4.37
C THR A 335 24.38 -8.22 -5.85
N PRO A 336 24.01 -7.35 -6.81
CA PRO A 336 24.12 -7.67 -8.22
C PRO A 336 25.59 -7.84 -8.64
N VAL A 337 25.81 -8.69 -9.63
CA VAL A 337 27.12 -8.99 -10.21
C VAL A 337 27.30 -8.18 -11.50
N GLY A 338 28.37 -7.40 -11.56
CA GLY A 338 28.70 -6.53 -12.69
C GLY A 338 28.30 -5.07 -12.47
N SER A 339 29.03 -4.16 -13.12
CA SER A 339 28.86 -2.72 -12.95
C SER A 339 27.52 -2.25 -13.52
N GLY A 340 26.69 -1.64 -12.67
CA GLY A 340 25.36 -1.11 -13.04
C GLY A 340 24.29 -2.19 -13.28
N ALA A 341 24.49 -3.41 -12.78
CA ALA A 341 23.47 -4.47 -12.79
C ALA A 341 22.49 -4.34 -11.60
N VAL A 342 21.35 -5.04 -11.67
CA VAL A 342 20.36 -5.12 -10.57
C VAL A 342 19.93 -6.57 -10.34
N SER A 343 19.73 -6.98 -9.09
CA SER A 343 19.17 -8.28 -8.75
C SER A 343 17.64 -8.22 -8.90
N VAL A 344 17.07 -8.99 -9.83
CA VAL A 344 15.62 -9.03 -10.08
C VAL A 344 15.00 -10.26 -9.45
N ARG A 345 13.85 -10.10 -8.81
CA ARG A 345 13.00 -11.18 -8.29
C ARG A 345 11.55 -10.95 -8.66
N LEU A 346 10.88 -12.03 -9.06
CA LEU A 346 9.42 -12.07 -9.04
C LEU A 346 8.95 -12.73 -7.75
N LEU A 347 7.87 -12.18 -7.19
CA LEU A 347 7.21 -12.72 -6.02
C LEU A 347 5.77 -13.10 -6.36
N ASN A 348 5.38 -14.32 -6.01
CA ASN A 348 4.00 -14.78 -6.16
C ASN A 348 3.13 -14.21 -5.04
N GLY A 349 2.32 -13.22 -5.39
CA GLY A 349 1.32 -12.58 -4.53
C GLY A 349 -0.12 -13.03 -4.80
N THR A 350 -0.32 -14.08 -5.58
CA THR A 350 -1.66 -14.50 -6.05
C THR A 350 -2.47 -15.26 -5.00
N ASN A 351 -1.94 -15.41 -3.78
CA ASN A 351 -2.60 -16.03 -2.64
C ASN A 351 -3.20 -17.43 -2.93
N GLY A 352 -2.45 -18.23 -3.70
CA GLY A 352 -2.81 -19.62 -4.00
C GLY A 352 -3.65 -19.81 -5.26
N VAL A 353 -4.00 -18.74 -5.98
CA VAL A 353 -4.71 -18.85 -7.27
C VAL A 353 -3.82 -19.46 -8.35
N TYR A 354 -2.55 -19.07 -8.40
CA TYR A 354 -1.55 -19.67 -9.28
C TYR A 354 -0.33 -20.14 -8.48
N ALA A 355 0.15 -21.34 -8.77
CA ALA A 355 1.42 -21.82 -8.25
C ALA A 355 2.61 -21.13 -8.95
N ASP A 356 3.79 -21.12 -8.33
CA ASP A 356 5.01 -20.47 -8.86
C ASP A 356 5.42 -20.98 -10.26
N ASN A 357 5.07 -22.23 -10.60
CA ASN A 357 5.33 -22.81 -11.91
C ASN A 357 4.27 -22.46 -12.98
N GLN A 358 3.24 -21.70 -12.60
CA GLN A 358 2.18 -21.19 -13.48
C GLN A 358 2.26 -19.68 -13.70
N ILE A 359 3.26 -19.01 -13.11
CA ILE A 359 3.53 -17.58 -13.31
C ILE A 359 4.80 -17.46 -14.14
N TYR A 360 4.63 -16.96 -15.36
CA TYR A 360 5.65 -16.85 -16.39
C TYR A 360 6.14 -15.41 -16.50
N TRP A 361 7.43 -15.24 -16.74
CA TRP A 361 8.04 -13.94 -16.96
C TRP A 361 9.15 -14.00 -17.98
N GLY A 362 9.29 -12.94 -18.78
CA GLY A 362 10.34 -12.79 -19.78
C GLY A 362 10.72 -11.34 -19.93
N ILE A 363 12.03 -11.06 -19.97
CA ILE A 363 12.56 -9.70 -20.14
C ILE A 363 13.13 -9.59 -21.54
N LEU A 364 12.70 -8.58 -22.30
CA LEU A 364 13.20 -8.23 -23.63
C LEU A 364 13.65 -6.77 -23.64
N GLY A 365 14.74 -6.46 -24.33
CA GLY A 365 15.21 -5.09 -24.51
C GLY A 365 16.40 -5.01 -25.47
N GLN A 366 16.99 -3.83 -25.59
CA GLN A 366 18.18 -3.59 -26.40
C GLN A 366 19.44 -3.69 -25.52
N ASP A 367 20.38 -4.53 -25.93
CA ASP A 367 21.64 -4.74 -25.23
C ASP A 367 22.68 -3.68 -25.65
N PRO A 368 22.99 -2.69 -24.79
CA PRO A 368 23.95 -1.65 -25.13
C PRO A 368 25.39 -2.17 -25.27
N ALA A 369 25.73 -3.30 -24.65
CA ALA A 369 27.06 -3.90 -24.78
C ALA A 369 27.29 -4.55 -26.15
N ASN A 370 26.21 -4.87 -26.87
CA ASN A 370 26.25 -5.57 -28.15
C ASN A 370 25.65 -4.74 -29.29
N GLY A 371 25.82 -3.40 -29.25
CA GLY A 371 25.38 -2.50 -30.32
C GLY A 371 23.88 -2.29 -30.38
N ASN A 372 23.20 -2.28 -29.21
CA ASN A 372 21.75 -2.12 -29.06
C ASN A 372 20.94 -3.20 -29.81
N ARG A 373 21.50 -4.40 -29.96
CA ARG A 373 20.77 -5.55 -30.53
C ARG A 373 19.68 -5.98 -29.56
N TRP A 374 18.52 -6.35 -30.09
CA TRP A 374 17.44 -6.89 -29.27
C TRP A 374 17.84 -8.25 -28.68
N ALA A 375 17.62 -8.39 -27.38
CA ALA A 375 17.96 -9.58 -26.61
C ALA A 375 16.91 -9.86 -25.55
N TYR A 376 16.79 -11.13 -25.16
CA TYR A 376 16.03 -11.53 -23.99
C TYR A 376 16.97 -11.95 -22.84
N LEU A 377 16.52 -11.77 -21.60
CA LEU A 377 17.26 -12.23 -20.42
C LEU A 377 16.99 -13.73 -20.19
N ASP A 378 18.03 -14.55 -20.20
CA ASP A 378 17.91 -15.94 -19.79
C ASP A 378 17.87 -16.10 -18.26
N ILE A 379 17.47 -17.28 -17.78
CA ILE A 379 17.37 -17.57 -16.33
C ILE A 379 18.72 -17.47 -15.60
N ASN A 380 19.85 -17.47 -16.31
CA ASN A 380 21.18 -17.34 -15.75
C ASN A 380 21.66 -15.88 -15.67
N GLY A 381 20.89 -14.93 -16.20
CA GLY A 381 21.22 -13.52 -16.19
C GLY A 381 22.05 -13.07 -17.39
N ASN A 382 22.09 -13.85 -18.47
CA ASN A 382 22.75 -13.45 -19.71
C ASN A 382 21.73 -12.91 -20.72
N LEU A 383 22.15 -11.93 -21.51
CA LEU A 383 21.36 -11.42 -22.63
C LEU A 383 21.63 -12.27 -23.87
N GLN A 384 20.58 -12.88 -24.39
CA GLN A 384 20.60 -13.72 -25.58
C GLN A 384 19.94 -12.98 -26.75
N PRO A 385 20.61 -12.82 -27.90
CA PRO A 385 20.04 -12.10 -29.03
C PRO A 385 18.79 -12.80 -29.56
N ILE A 386 17.73 -12.03 -29.82
CA ILE A 386 16.55 -12.58 -30.50
C ILE A 386 16.80 -12.67 -32.01
N SER A 387 16.02 -13.51 -32.68
CA SER A 387 16.04 -13.66 -34.14
C SER A 387 14.70 -14.18 -34.65
N ALA A 388 14.50 -14.16 -35.96
CA ALA A 388 13.37 -14.85 -36.59
C ALA A 388 13.44 -16.37 -36.35
N ALA A 389 14.65 -16.96 -36.38
CA ALA A 389 14.88 -18.39 -36.16
C ALA A 389 14.55 -18.84 -34.73
N LEU A 390 14.57 -17.93 -33.75
CA LEU A 390 14.22 -18.24 -32.36
C LEU A 390 12.76 -18.70 -32.22
N ASN A 391 11.87 -18.34 -33.16
CA ASN A 391 10.49 -18.81 -33.15
C ASN A 391 10.36 -20.32 -33.40
N ASP A 392 11.35 -20.95 -34.03
CA ASP A 392 11.33 -22.38 -34.38
C ASP A 392 12.42 -23.17 -33.62
N ALA A 393 13.10 -22.53 -32.66
CA ALA A 393 14.13 -23.15 -31.85
C ALA A 393 13.55 -24.23 -30.92
N ALA A 394 14.40 -25.16 -30.47
CA ALA A 394 13.96 -26.21 -29.55
C ALA A 394 13.30 -25.62 -28.29
N GLY A 395 12.10 -26.08 -27.97
CA GLY A 395 11.31 -25.56 -26.86
C GLY A 395 10.45 -24.33 -27.18
N HIS A 396 10.32 -23.95 -28.46
CA HIS A 396 9.41 -22.90 -28.91
C HIS A 396 7.95 -23.15 -28.45
N LEU A 397 7.18 -22.08 -28.34
CA LEU A 397 5.74 -22.15 -28.08
C LEU A 397 4.99 -22.33 -29.40
N THR A 398 3.77 -22.87 -29.35
CA THR A 398 2.88 -22.97 -30.52
C THR A 398 1.46 -22.63 -30.11
N LYS A 399 0.77 -21.80 -30.89
CA LYS A 399 -0.68 -21.56 -30.76
C LYS A 399 -1.27 -21.36 -32.14
N ASN A 400 -2.42 -21.99 -32.39
CA ASN A 400 -3.14 -21.92 -33.67
C ASN A 400 -2.27 -22.23 -34.90
N GLY A 401 -1.33 -23.18 -34.77
CA GLY A 401 -0.42 -23.59 -35.85
C GLY A 401 0.72 -22.61 -36.15
N VAL A 402 0.91 -21.58 -35.32
CA VAL A 402 2.02 -20.62 -35.43
C VAL A 402 3.00 -20.82 -34.28
N ASN A 403 4.29 -20.87 -34.61
CA ASN A 403 5.37 -21.00 -33.63
C ASN A 403 5.81 -19.64 -33.09
N TYR A 404 6.20 -19.57 -31.81
CA TYR A 404 6.63 -18.34 -31.14
C TYR A 404 7.87 -18.61 -30.29
N ALA A 405 8.74 -17.61 -30.17
CA ALA A 405 9.92 -17.70 -29.32
C ALA A 405 9.53 -17.99 -27.86
N ASN A 406 10.22 -18.94 -27.24
CA ASN A 406 10.07 -19.21 -25.81
C ASN A 406 11.18 -18.50 -25.02
N ILE A 407 10.87 -17.28 -24.58
CA ILE A 407 11.78 -16.43 -23.80
C ILE A 407 11.48 -16.45 -22.30
N TYR A 408 10.54 -17.29 -21.87
CA TYR A 408 9.96 -17.21 -20.53
C TYR A 408 10.63 -18.15 -19.55
N SER A 409 10.73 -17.68 -18.32
CA SER A 409 10.99 -18.48 -17.13
C SER A 409 9.77 -18.45 -16.21
N THR A 410 9.71 -19.36 -15.24
CA THR A 410 8.70 -19.34 -14.17
C THR A 410 9.32 -18.91 -12.84
N ILE A 411 8.50 -18.45 -11.90
CA ILE A 411 8.96 -18.10 -10.55
C ILE A 411 9.62 -19.31 -9.86
N SER A 412 9.12 -20.52 -10.12
CA SER A 412 9.62 -21.75 -9.48
C SER A 412 11.07 -22.10 -9.87
N GLN A 413 11.57 -21.60 -11.01
CA GLN A 413 12.89 -21.97 -11.53
C GLN A 413 14.02 -21.25 -10.80
N LYS A 414 13.83 -19.97 -10.46
CA LYS A 414 14.89 -19.18 -9.81
C LYS A 414 14.33 -17.97 -9.07
N GLN A 415 14.81 -17.78 -7.85
CA GLN A 415 14.35 -16.70 -6.97
C GLN A 415 14.97 -15.33 -7.32
N TRP A 416 16.23 -15.30 -7.75
CA TRP A 416 16.94 -14.06 -8.11
C TRP A 416 17.70 -14.24 -9.42
N VAL A 417 17.58 -13.26 -10.32
CA VAL A 417 18.31 -13.21 -11.59
C VAL A 417 19.05 -11.88 -11.67
N ASN A 418 20.32 -11.92 -12.07
CA ASN A 418 21.10 -10.72 -12.29
C ASN A 418 20.71 -10.10 -13.63
N LEU A 419 20.21 -8.86 -13.63
CA LEU A 419 19.85 -8.12 -14.83
C LEU A 419 20.99 -7.14 -15.16
N PRO A 420 21.73 -7.35 -16.26
CA PRO A 420 22.70 -6.38 -16.75
C PRO A 420 21.99 -5.17 -17.39
N LYS A 421 22.77 -4.16 -17.79
CA LYS A 421 22.26 -2.99 -18.50
C LYS A 421 21.46 -3.40 -19.73
N LEU A 422 20.29 -2.80 -19.87
CA LEU A 422 19.32 -3.11 -20.91
C LEU A 422 18.43 -1.88 -21.09
N SER A 423 18.32 -1.40 -22.33
CA SER A 423 17.49 -0.22 -22.66
C SER A 423 16.22 -0.64 -23.39
N ALA A 424 15.22 0.25 -23.40
CA ALA A 424 13.92 0.01 -24.03
C ALA A 424 13.29 -1.33 -23.60
N ALA A 425 13.46 -1.67 -22.32
CA ALA A 425 13.18 -3.00 -21.82
C ALA A 425 11.74 -3.14 -21.33
N ARG A 426 11.17 -4.32 -21.56
CA ARG A 426 9.90 -4.75 -20.97
C ARG A 426 10.08 -6.08 -20.28
N MET A 427 9.46 -6.20 -19.11
CA MET A 427 9.27 -7.46 -18.41
C MET A 427 7.82 -7.88 -18.59
N PHE A 428 7.59 -8.83 -19.51
CA PHE A 428 6.28 -9.44 -19.70
C PHE A 428 6.04 -10.46 -18.60
N ILE A 429 4.86 -10.41 -18.00
CA ILE A 429 4.44 -11.28 -16.90
C ILE A 429 3.07 -11.85 -17.26
N SER A 430 2.88 -13.15 -17.07
CA SER A 430 1.62 -13.81 -17.40
C SER A 430 1.33 -14.98 -16.47
N VAL A 431 0.05 -15.31 -16.30
CA VAL A 431 -0.38 -16.37 -15.38
C VAL A 431 -1.22 -17.43 -16.11
N GLY A 432 -1.03 -18.69 -15.75
CA GLY A 432 -1.67 -19.86 -16.37
C GLY A 432 -1.09 -20.25 -17.74
N SER A 433 -0.63 -19.28 -18.53
CA SER A 433 0.06 -19.48 -19.81
C SER A 433 1.12 -18.39 -20.01
N PRO A 434 2.27 -18.67 -20.65
CA PRO A 434 3.14 -17.62 -21.18
C PRO A 434 2.42 -16.81 -22.28
N CYS A 435 2.90 -15.60 -22.56
CA CYS A 435 2.53 -14.86 -23.77
C CYS A 435 3.18 -15.46 -25.03
N TYR A 436 2.54 -15.28 -26.17
CA TYR A 436 2.99 -15.68 -27.50
C TYR A 436 3.56 -14.46 -28.23
N ILE A 437 4.85 -14.20 -28.01
CA ILE A 437 5.58 -13.07 -28.62
C ILE A 437 6.34 -13.56 -29.85
N LYS A 438 6.11 -12.88 -30.98
CA LYS A 438 6.84 -13.17 -32.22
C LYS A 438 8.13 -12.36 -32.25
N THR A 439 9.27 -13.02 -32.46
CA THR A 439 10.56 -12.33 -32.59
C THR A 439 11.03 -12.22 -34.04
N TYR A 440 11.82 -11.20 -34.31
CA TYR A 440 12.45 -10.90 -35.60
C TYR A 440 13.92 -10.54 -35.35
N ASP A 441 14.72 -10.45 -36.40
CA ASP A 441 16.14 -10.12 -36.27
C ASP A 441 16.39 -8.67 -35.77
N THR A 442 15.38 -7.82 -35.86
CA THR A 442 15.46 -6.39 -35.52
C THR A 442 14.42 -5.94 -34.49
N GLY A 443 13.68 -6.86 -33.87
CA GLY A 443 12.66 -6.52 -32.88
C GLY A 443 11.70 -7.66 -32.59
N PHE A 444 10.58 -7.34 -31.95
CA PHE A 444 9.53 -8.30 -31.60
C PHE A 444 8.15 -7.66 -31.76
N ALA A 445 7.12 -8.48 -31.93
CA ALA A 445 5.72 -8.07 -31.84
C ALA A 445 5.16 -8.56 -30.50
N GLY A 446 4.88 -7.62 -29.60
CA GLY A 446 4.13 -7.89 -28.37
C GLY A 446 2.64 -8.11 -28.64
N PRO A 447 1.83 -8.36 -27.60
CA PRO A 447 0.38 -8.51 -27.72
C PRO A 447 -0.29 -7.29 -28.37
N ASP A 448 -1.05 -7.49 -29.45
CA ASP A 448 -1.97 -6.48 -29.98
C ASP A 448 -3.37 -6.70 -29.42
N ILE A 449 -3.70 -5.98 -28.34
CA ILE A 449 -5.00 -6.12 -27.68
C ILE A 449 -6.19 -5.63 -28.52
N ASN A 450 -5.96 -4.91 -29.62
CA ASN A 450 -7.04 -4.47 -30.52
C ASN A 450 -7.44 -5.58 -31.52
N ASN A 451 -6.53 -6.51 -31.76
CA ASN A 451 -6.78 -7.62 -32.66
C ASN A 451 -7.40 -8.80 -31.89
N SER A 452 -8.70 -9.04 -32.10
CA SER A 452 -9.40 -10.18 -31.49
C SER A 452 -8.84 -11.57 -31.88
N ALA A 453 -8.04 -11.65 -32.95
CA ALA A 453 -7.34 -12.86 -33.36
C ALA A 453 -5.89 -12.95 -32.83
N ASP A 454 -5.44 -11.96 -32.04
CA ASP A 454 -4.12 -12.01 -31.39
C ASP A 454 -4.03 -13.25 -30.48
N PRO A 455 -2.91 -14.01 -30.53
CA PRO A 455 -2.76 -15.22 -29.73
C PRO A 455 -2.77 -14.98 -28.22
N ASN A 456 -2.66 -13.74 -27.76
CA ASN A 456 -2.68 -13.33 -26.35
C ASN A 456 -4.03 -12.75 -25.91
N HIS A 457 -5.04 -12.70 -26.78
CA HIS A 457 -6.33 -12.10 -26.46
C HIS A 457 -6.98 -12.74 -25.22
N ASP A 458 -6.80 -14.05 -25.04
CA ASP A 458 -7.28 -14.90 -23.94
C ASP A 458 -6.20 -15.23 -22.88
N VAL A 459 -5.10 -14.47 -22.83
CA VAL A 459 -4.02 -14.65 -21.85
C VAL A 459 -4.12 -13.56 -20.78
N TYR A 460 -4.03 -13.95 -19.51
CA TYR A 460 -3.83 -13.00 -18.41
C TYR A 460 -2.37 -12.58 -18.40
N PHE A 461 -2.10 -11.34 -18.80
CA PHE A 461 -0.75 -10.79 -18.80
C PHE A 461 -0.75 -9.33 -18.39
N ASP A 462 0.42 -8.87 -17.96
CA ASP A 462 0.74 -7.48 -17.66
C ASP A 462 2.25 -7.29 -17.89
N PHE A 463 2.76 -6.06 -17.81
CA PHE A 463 4.18 -5.81 -18.00
C PHE A 463 4.68 -4.59 -17.21
N THR A 464 5.99 -4.57 -16.94
CA THR A 464 6.69 -3.37 -16.48
C THR A 464 7.66 -2.91 -17.55
N GLU A 465 7.93 -1.60 -17.55
CA GLU A 465 8.86 -0.96 -18.49
C GLU A 465 10.05 -0.41 -17.71
N PHE A 466 11.25 -0.54 -18.29
CA PHE A 466 12.43 0.03 -17.65
C PHE A 466 13.59 0.27 -18.62
N THR A 467 14.55 1.05 -18.16
CA THR A 467 15.89 1.16 -18.70
C THR A 467 16.89 1.07 -17.55
N LEU A 468 17.90 0.23 -17.73
CA LEU A 468 19.05 0.13 -16.84
C LEU A 468 20.31 0.55 -17.62
N ASN A 469 20.88 1.68 -17.26
CA ASN A 469 22.02 2.28 -17.95
C ASN A 469 23.08 2.79 -16.94
N ASP A 470 24.02 3.62 -17.39
CA ASP A 470 25.07 4.19 -16.51
C ASP A 470 24.54 5.13 -15.44
N SER A 471 23.36 5.72 -15.65
CA SER A 471 22.66 6.56 -14.68
C SER A 471 21.82 5.76 -13.68
N GLY A 472 21.80 4.43 -13.79
CA GLY A 472 21.10 3.55 -12.88
C GLY A 472 19.84 2.94 -13.47
N TYR A 473 18.91 2.55 -12.59
CA TYR A 473 17.62 1.98 -12.95
C TYR A 473 16.58 3.09 -13.08
N HIS A 474 15.75 3.00 -14.11
CA HIS A 474 14.56 3.82 -14.33
C HIS A 474 13.44 2.89 -14.78
N GLY A 475 12.32 2.81 -14.08
CA GLY A 475 11.24 1.91 -14.50
C GLY A 475 9.93 2.12 -13.77
N ASN A 476 8.88 1.52 -14.32
CA ASN A 476 7.51 1.77 -13.92
C ASN A 476 6.60 0.56 -14.12
N THR A 477 5.50 0.52 -13.37
CA THR A 477 4.28 -0.18 -13.80
C THR A 477 3.53 0.71 -14.79
N THR A 478 2.61 0.15 -15.58
CA THR A 478 1.85 0.93 -16.56
C THR A 478 0.44 0.42 -16.74
N ARG A 479 -0.52 1.35 -16.84
CA ARG A 479 -1.90 1.10 -17.27
C ARG A 479 -2.23 1.91 -18.51
N VAL A 480 -1.23 2.40 -19.24
CA VAL A 480 -1.43 3.23 -20.45
C VAL A 480 -2.22 2.47 -21.52
N ASP A 481 -2.00 1.16 -21.65
CA ASP A 481 -2.70 0.32 -22.62
C ASP A 481 -3.84 -0.49 -21.96
N MET A 482 -3.58 -1.08 -20.80
CA MET A 482 -4.53 -1.95 -20.09
C MET A 482 -4.12 -2.19 -18.64
N PHE A 483 -5.05 -2.74 -17.87
CA PHE A 483 -4.80 -3.45 -16.61
C PHE A 483 -5.06 -4.96 -16.80
N GLY A 484 -4.05 -5.79 -16.51
CA GLY A 484 -4.17 -7.25 -16.52
C GLY A 484 -4.50 -7.81 -15.13
N PHE A 485 -3.60 -7.57 -14.18
CA PHE A 485 -3.71 -7.96 -12.77
C PHE A 485 -2.83 -7.06 -11.90
N PRO A 486 -3.05 -6.99 -10.57
CA PRO A 486 -2.29 -6.11 -9.69
C PRO A 486 -0.79 -6.40 -9.74
N LEU A 487 0.02 -5.36 -9.91
CA LEU A 487 1.48 -5.43 -9.84
C LEU A 487 1.99 -4.47 -8.76
N GLN A 488 2.92 -4.94 -7.93
CA GLN A 488 3.75 -4.06 -7.10
C GLN A 488 5.19 -4.09 -7.60
N HIS A 489 5.78 -2.91 -7.75
CA HIS A 489 7.15 -2.70 -8.22
C HIS A 489 7.95 -2.04 -7.10
N ARG A 490 8.90 -2.77 -6.53
CA ARG A 490 9.76 -2.31 -5.44
C ARG A 490 11.22 -2.23 -5.88
N LEU A 491 11.83 -1.08 -5.67
CA LEU A 491 13.22 -0.81 -6.03
C LEU A 491 14.04 -0.40 -4.81
N THR A 492 15.19 -1.04 -4.67
CA THR A 492 16.17 -0.78 -3.59
C THR A 492 17.53 -0.42 -4.16
N ASN A 493 18.33 0.33 -3.40
CA ASN A 493 19.70 0.69 -3.79
C ASN A 493 20.79 0.04 -2.92
N LEU A 494 22.03 0.13 -3.41
CA LEU A 494 23.21 -0.45 -2.76
C LEU A 494 23.54 0.23 -1.43
N ALA A 495 23.26 1.54 -1.32
CA ALA A 495 23.50 2.30 -0.09
C ALA A 495 22.49 1.98 1.03
N GLY A 496 21.37 1.32 0.71
CA GLY A 496 20.31 0.98 1.67
C GLY A 496 19.48 2.18 2.13
N ASN A 497 19.56 3.33 1.45
CA ASN A 497 18.81 4.55 1.76
C ASN A 497 17.71 4.87 0.73
N TYR A 498 17.50 3.98 -0.25
CA TYR A 498 16.39 4.01 -1.20
C TYR A 498 15.69 2.65 -1.16
N ASP A 499 14.41 2.64 -0.82
CA ASP A 499 13.53 1.47 -0.80
C ASP A 499 12.09 1.95 -1.00
N TYR A 500 11.65 2.00 -2.25
CA TYR A 500 10.35 2.53 -2.63
C TYR A 500 9.54 1.49 -3.38
N THR A 501 8.22 1.60 -3.28
CA THR A 501 7.28 0.71 -3.97
C THR A 501 6.17 1.52 -4.62
N VAL A 502 5.81 1.16 -5.84
CA VAL A 502 4.68 1.71 -6.61
C VAL A 502 3.83 0.56 -7.19
N GLY A 503 2.67 0.90 -7.74
CA GLY A 503 1.70 -0.06 -8.28
C GLY A 503 0.44 -0.16 -7.42
N GLU A 504 -0.41 -1.15 -7.69
CA GLU A 504 -1.67 -1.33 -6.97
C GLU A 504 -1.43 -1.67 -5.48
N LEU A 505 -2.35 -1.26 -4.60
CA LEU A 505 -2.32 -1.63 -3.18
C LEU A 505 -2.39 -3.16 -3.01
N GLU A 506 -1.60 -3.74 -2.09
CA GLU A 506 -1.63 -5.20 -1.86
C GLU A 506 -2.95 -5.72 -1.29
N SER A 507 -3.77 -4.83 -0.72
CA SER A 507 -5.12 -5.14 -0.23
C SER A 507 -6.13 -5.32 -1.36
N GLU A 508 -5.82 -4.79 -2.55
CA GLU A 508 -6.70 -4.89 -3.70
C GLU A 508 -6.64 -6.28 -4.31
N THR A 509 -7.81 -6.84 -4.57
CA THR A 509 -7.93 -8.08 -5.35
C THR A 509 -8.31 -7.72 -6.77
N ARG A 510 -7.89 -8.52 -7.74
CA ARG A 510 -8.26 -8.35 -9.14
C ARG A 510 -9.78 -8.38 -9.31
N ALA A 511 -10.47 -9.30 -8.64
CA ALA A 511 -11.93 -9.35 -8.68
C ALA A 511 -12.59 -8.09 -8.07
N GLY A 512 -12.02 -7.57 -6.97
CA GLY A 512 -12.39 -6.30 -6.37
C GLY A 512 -12.24 -5.15 -7.36
N ILE A 513 -11.06 -4.98 -7.95
CA ILE A 513 -10.76 -3.96 -8.95
C ILE A 513 -11.75 -3.98 -10.13
N PHE A 514 -12.07 -5.14 -10.69
CA PHE A 514 -13.05 -5.20 -11.78
C PHE A 514 -14.45 -4.75 -11.33
N SER A 515 -14.83 -5.05 -10.08
CA SER A 515 -16.12 -4.65 -9.52
C SER A 515 -16.16 -3.16 -9.20
N GLU A 516 -15.12 -2.63 -8.55
CA GLU A 516 -14.95 -1.22 -8.20
C GLU A 516 -14.87 -0.36 -9.46
N TYR A 517 -14.13 -0.80 -10.47
CA TYR A 517 -14.07 -0.10 -11.76
C TYR A 517 -15.46 0.11 -12.35
N GLN A 518 -16.33 -0.92 -12.35
CA GLN A 518 -17.70 -0.79 -12.87
C GLN A 518 -18.58 0.15 -12.03
N ASN A 519 -18.29 0.28 -10.74
CA ASN A 519 -19.05 1.10 -9.80
C ASN A 519 -18.62 2.58 -9.82
N GLU A 520 -17.33 2.84 -9.97
CA GLU A 520 -16.74 4.16 -9.74
C GLU A 520 -16.62 5.02 -10.99
N VAL A 521 -16.33 4.42 -12.15
CA VAL A 521 -16.16 5.19 -13.38
C VAL A 521 -17.49 5.63 -13.97
N THR A 522 -17.47 6.74 -14.72
CA THR A 522 -18.65 7.23 -15.42
C THR A 522 -19.10 6.27 -16.53
N ASN A 523 -20.35 6.38 -16.96
CA ASN A 523 -20.98 5.41 -17.87
C ASN A 523 -20.20 5.20 -19.17
N GLU A 524 -19.52 6.22 -19.69
CA GLU A 524 -18.72 6.18 -20.91
C GLU A 524 -17.56 5.18 -20.81
N PHE A 525 -16.99 5.03 -19.60
CA PHE A 525 -15.83 4.20 -19.32
C PHE A 525 -16.18 2.76 -18.90
N LYS A 526 -17.43 2.48 -18.47
CA LYS A 526 -17.81 1.15 -17.95
C LYS A 526 -17.52 0.00 -18.93
N SER A 527 -17.78 0.21 -20.22
CA SER A 527 -17.52 -0.80 -21.26
C SER A 527 -16.05 -1.25 -21.35
N LEU A 528 -15.11 -0.42 -20.90
CA LEU A 528 -13.68 -0.74 -20.91
C LEU A 528 -13.32 -1.92 -20.00
N GLY A 529 -14.07 -2.09 -18.89
CA GLY A 529 -13.91 -3.22 -17.98
C GLY A 529 -14.65 -4.48 -18.40
N THR A 530 -15.43 -4.45 -19.48
CA THR A 530 -16.22 -5.61 -19.94
C THR A 530 -15.84 -6.09 -21.34
N VAL A 531 -15.32 -5.21 -22.21
CA VAL A 531 -15.07 -5.51 -23.63
C VAL A 531 -14.05 -6.64 -23.83
N GLN A 532 -13.10 -6.80 -22.91
CA GLN A 532 -12.12 -7.90 -22.91
C GLN A 532 -12.07 -8.63 -21.57
N ALA A 533 -13.16 -8.58 -20.81
CA ALA A 533 -13.31 -9.41 -19.63
C ALA A 533 -13.37 -10.90 -20.03
N PRO A 534 -12.86 -11.82 -19.20
CA PRO A 534 -12.30 -11.57 -17.87
C PRO A 534 -10.83 -11.13 -17.88
N TYR A 535 -10.17 -11.02 -19.04
CA TYR A 535 -8.72 -10.95 -19.16
C TYR A 535 -8.11 -9.59 -18.77
N ARG A 536 -8.79 -8.48 -19.06
CA ARG A 536 -8.27 -7.13 -18.81
C ARG A 536 -9.33 -6.04 -18.79
N ILE A 537 -8.97 -4.91 -18.18
CA ILE A 537 -9.63 -3.62 -18.38
C ILE A 537 -8.76 -2.84 -19.37
N VAL A 538 -9.34 -2.37 -20.47
CA VAL A 538 -8.55 -1.69 -21.53
C VAL A 538 -8.54 -0.17 -21.34
N ALA A 539 -7.47 0.50 -21.76
CA ALA A 539 -7.44 1.95 -21.77
C ALA A 539 -8.47 2.52 -22.77
N PRO A 540 -8.92 3.78 -22.58
CA PRO A 540 -10.03 4.35 -23.34
C PRO A 540 -9.88 4.25 -24.87
N ILE A 541 -8.66 4.44 -25.39
CA ILE A 541 -8.37 4.41 -26.84
C ILE A 541 -8.55 3.02 -27.46
N HIS A 542 -8.49 1.96 -26.67
CA HIS A 542 -8.69 0.57 -27.10
C HIS A 542 -10.14 0.10 -26.96
N GLY A 543 -11.03 0.98 -26.49
CA GLY A 543 -12.45 0.71 -26.33
C GLY A 543 -13.32 1.78 -26.95
N SER A 544 -14.31 2.25 -26.18
CA SER A 544 -15.39 3.11 -26.67
C SER A 544 -14.97 4.52 -27.11
N PHE A 545 -13.71 4.93 -26.91
CA PHE A 545 -13.18 6.26 -27.26
C PHE A 545 -12.34 6.28 -28.55
N ALA A 546 -12.11 5.11 -29.15
CA ALA A 546 -11.44 5.02 -30.45
C ALA A 546 -12.22 5.79 -31.53
N ALA A 547 -11.54 6.15 -32.63
CA ALA A 547 -12.20 6.81 -33.76
C ALA A 547 -13.38 5.96 -34.27
N GLY A 548 -14.54 6.59 -34.43
CA GLY A 548 -15.78 5.93 -34.87
C GLY A 548 -16.55 5.16 -33.78
N GLN A 549 -16.06 5.13 -32.54
CA GLN A 549 -16.76 4.55 -31.40
C GLN A 549 -17.67 5.58 -30.68
N PRO A 550 -18.62 5.15 -29.83
CA PRO A 550 -19.62 6.05 -29.24
C PRO A 550 -19.06 7.28 -28.51
N ASN A 551 -17.89 7.15 -27.88
CA ASN A 551 -17.25 8.22 -27.11
C ASN A 551 -16.08 8.89 -27.86
N ALA A 552 -16.02 8.76 -29.19
CA ALA A 552 -14.93 9.33 -30.01
C ALA A 552 -14.81 10.86 -29.91
N ASN A 553 -15.86 11.56 -29.48
CA ASN A 553 -15.89 13.02 -29.32
C ASN A 553 -16.03 13.47 -27.85
N TYR A 554 -15.68 12.60 -26.88
CA TYR A 554 -15.91 12.84 -25.46
C TYR A 554 -15.36 14.18 -24.93
N PHE A 555 -14.18 14.61 -25.41
CA PHE A 555 -13.57 15.88 -24.99
C PHE A 555 -13.99 17.12 -25.82
N ALA A 556 -14.84 16.98 -26.85
CA ALA A 556 -15.12 18.05 -27.81
C ALA A 556 -15.75 19.32 -27.19
N GLY A 557 -16.48 19.17 -26.08
CA GLY A 557 -17.05 20.31 -25.34
C GLY A 557 -16.06 21.04 -24.42
N TYR A 558 -14.87 20.50 -24.21
CA TYR A 558 -13.87 21.00 -23.27
C TYR A 558 -12.58 21.47 -23.95
N SER A 559 -12.18 20.80 -25.03
CA SER A 559 -11.00 21.15 -25.82
C SER A 559 -11.32 21.08 -27.31
N SER A 560 -10.61 21.90 -28.10
CA SER A 560 -10.62 21.80 -29.57
C SER A 560 -9.74 20.66 -30.10
N ILE A 561 -8.89 20.08 -29.24
CA ILE A 561 -8.05 18.93 -29.55
C ILE A 561 -8.93 17.67 -29.56
N SER A 562 -8.70 16.77 -30.52
CA SER A 562 -9.48 15.53 -30.64
C SER A 562 -9.31 14.65 -29.41
N THR A 563 -10.34 13.84 -29.09
CA THR A 563 -10.29 12.88 -27.98
C THR A 563 -9.13 11.88 -28.16
N GLN A 564 -8.84 11.50 -29.41
CA GLN A 564 -7.78 10.54 -29.73
C GLN A 564 -6.39 11.14 -29.49
N ASP A 565 -6.15 12.39 -29.92
CA ASP A 565 -4.90 13.10 -29.66
C ASP A 565 -4.67 13.24 -28.15
N ILE A 566 -5.70 13.60 -27.38
CA ILE A 566 -5.65 13.73 -25.92
C ILE A 566 -5.30 12.41 -25.23
N LEU A 567 -5.95 11.32 -25.62
CA LEU A 567 -5.76 10.02 -24.96
C LEU A 567 -4.43 9.35 -25.33
N MET A 568 -3.86 9.68 -26.49
CA MET A 568 -2.57 9.14 -26.96
C MET A 568 -1.39 10.08 -26.76
N GLY A 569 -1.61 11.35 -26.37
CA GLY A 569 -0.55 12.35 -26.22
C GLY A 569 0.15 12.69 -27.53
N VAL A 570 -0.60 12.78 -28.62
CA VAL A 570 -0.06 13.07 -29.96
C VAL A 570 -0.76 14.28 -30.58
N GLY A 571 -0.27 14.72 -31.75
CA GLY A 571 -0.93 15.77 -32.52
C GLY A 571 -1.14 17.05 -31.72
N GLY A 572 -2.39 17.48 -31.59
CA GLY A 572 -2.75 18.69 -30.83
C GLY A 572 -2.43 18.61 -29.32
N ALA A 573 -2.25 17.40 -28.78
CA ALA A 573 -1.86 17.15 -27.38
C ALA A 573 -0.44 16.59 -27.25
N ALA A 574 0.46 16.88 -28.19
CA ALA A 574 1.86 16.44 -28.11
C ALA A 574 2.67 17.16 -26.99
N ASP A 575 2.20 18.31 -26.50
CA ASP A 575 2.78 18.96 -25.33
C ASP A 575 2.37 18.22 -24.04
N PRO A 576 3.31 17.67 -23.25
CA PRO A 576 2.98 16.84 -22.09
C PRO A 576 2.11 17.57 -21.06
N ALA A 577 2.42 18.83 -20.76
CA ALA A 577 1.69 19.61 -19.77
C ALA A 577 0.23 19.83 -20.21
N THR A 578 0.02 20.17 -21.48
CA THR A 578 -1.30 20.34 -22.08
C THR A 578 -2.09 19.03 -22.08
N CYS A 579 -1.47 17.92 -22.51
CA CYS A 579 -2.11 16.60 -22.52
C CYS A 579 -2.57 16.19 -21.12
N ALA A 580 -1.68 16.30 -20.13
CA ALA A 580 -1.98 15.97 -18.74
C ALA A 580 -3.08 16.86 -18.16
N ALA A 581 -3.03 18.17 -18.43
CA ALA A 581 -4.04 19.10 -17.96
C ALA A 581 -5.43 18.82 -18.53
N ILE A 582 -5.52 18.39 -19.80
CA ILE A 582 -6.81 18.02 -20.40
C ILE A 582 -7.33 16.70 -19.81
N ASN A 583 -6.48 15.66 -19.73
CA ASN A 583 -6.86 14.38 -19.12
C ASN A 583 -7.37 14.56 -17.67
N ARG A 584 -6.76 15.47 -16.91
CA ARG A 584 -7.08 15.77 -15.51
C ARG A 584 -8.14 16.86 -15.31
N HIS A 585 -8.70 17.41 -16.39
CA HIS A 585 -9.70 18.49 -16.37
C HIS A 585 -9.25 19.77 -15.64
N VAL A 586 -7.98 20.15 -15.79
CA VAL A 586 -7.46 21.42 -15.26
C VAL A 586 -6.99 22.38 -16.36
N TYR A 587 -7.10 21.99 -17.63
CA TYR A 587 -6.66 22.76 -18.79
C TYR A 587 -7.20 24.19 -18.86
N THR A 588 -8.47 24.40 -18.51
CA THR A 588 -9.11 25.72 -18.51
C THR A 588 -8.78 26.58 -17.28
N ASN A 589 -8.14 26.01 -16.27
CA ASN A 589 -7.67 26.76 -15.11
C ASN A 589 -6.38 27.52 -15.47
N ALA A 590 -6.00 28.50 -14.64
CA ALA A 590 -4.70 29.16 -14.79
C ALA A 590 -3.57 28.11 -14.79
N GLN A 591 -2.67 28.16 -15.76
CA GLN A 591 -1.62 27.15 -15.95
C GLN A 591 -0.75 26.94 -14.70
N SER A 592 -0.54 27.99 -13.89
CA SER A 592 0.16 27.91 -12.60
C SER A 592 -0.52 26.99 -11.57
N THR A 593 -1.79 26.66 -11.76
CA THR A 593 -2.57 25.78 -10.90
C THR A 593 -2.68 24.35 -11.42
N TRP A 594 -2.17 24.07 -12.62
CA TRP A 594 -2.22 22.73 -13.22
C TRP A 594 -1.48 21.66 -12.40
N GLY A 595 -0.60 22.03 -11.47
CA GLY A 595 0.06 21.10 -10.55
C GLY A 595 -0.72 20.78 -9.27
N ASN A 596 -1.91 21.36 -9.06
CA ASN A 596 -2.71 21.10 -7.85
C ASN A 596 -3.48 19.78 -7.97
N VAL A 597 -2.91 18.72 -7.39
CA VAL A 597 -3.46 17.35 -7.41
C VAL A 597 -4.91 17.29 -6.90
N SER A 598 -5.26 18.08 -5.88
CA SER A 598 -6.63 18.10 -5.32
C SER A 598 -7.71 18.57 -6.31
N SER A 599 -7.30 19.22 -7.41
CA SER A 599 -8.20 19.70 -8.46
C SER A 599 -8.36 18.72 -9.62
N TYR A 600 -7.56 17.65 -9.67
CA TYR A 600 -7.61 16.69 -10.76
C TYR A 600 -8.92 15.91 -10.77
N TYR A 601 -9.46 15.70 -11.96
CA TYR A 601 -10.65 14.88 -12.20
C TYR A 601 -11.91 15.39 -11.46
N GLY A 602 -11.95 16.69 -11.12
CA GLY A 602 -13.05 17.31 -10.37
C GLY A 602 -14.35 17.48 -11.17
N ALA A 603 -14.30 17.39 -12.50
CA ALA A 603 -15.47 17.47 -13.38
C ALA A 603 -15.23 16.73 -14.71
N ALA A 604 -16.32 16.44 -15.43
CA ALA A 604 -16.29 15.83 -16.75
C ALA A 604 -16.25 16.92 -17.87
N PRO A 605 -15.66 16.63 -19.04
CA PRO A 605 -14.96 15.40 -19.39
C PRO A 605 -13.57 15.33 -18.77
N ALA A 606 -13.24 14.18 -18.17
CA ALA A 606 -11.91 13.83 -17.67
C ALA A 606 -11.62 12.35 -17.96
N ASN A 607 -10.35 11.95 -17.86
CA ASN A 607 -9.94 10.56 -18.00
C ASN A 607 -10.22 9.79 -16.70
N TYR A 608 -11.47 9.34 -16.51
CA TYR A 608 -11.88 8.61 -15.33
C TYR A 608 -11.27 7.20 -15.22
N TYR A 609 -10.77 6.65 -16.34
CA TYR A 609 -9.92 5.45 -16.30
C TYR A 609 -8.60 5.74 -15.56
N ALA A 610 -7.91 6.84 -15.88
CA ALA A 610 -6.68 7.21 -15.18
C ALA A 610 -6.94 7.53 -13.69
N LYS A 611 -8.01 8.28 -13.39
CA LYS A 611 -8.43 8.58 -12.01
C LYS A 611 -8.59 7.32 -11.16
N PHE A 612 -9.21 6.28 -11.71
CA PHE A 612 -9.40 5.00 -11.02
C PHE A 612 -8.04 4.43 -10.57
N TRP A 613 -7.05 4.33 -11.47
CA TRP A 613 -5.75 3.78 -11.11
C TRP A 613 -5.02 4.58 -10.05
N HIS A 614 -5.12 5.92 -10.03
CA HIS A 614 -4.58 6.71 -8.92
C HIS A 614 -5.30 6.42 -7.59
N THR A 615 -6.60 6.13 -7.61
CA THR A 615 -7.38 5.89 -6.39
C THR A 615 -6.98 4.57 -5.72
N HIS A 616 -6.62 3.55 -6.50
CA HIS A 616 -6.30 2.20 -6.04
C HIS A 616 -4.78 1.88 -6.04
N ALA A 617 -3.93 2.88 -6.22
CA ALA A 617 -2.47 2.72 -6.25
C ALA A 617 -1.79 3.20 -4.96
N ILE A 618 -0.65 2.58 -4.65
CA ILE A 618 0.26 2.99 -3.58
C ILE A 618 0.67 4.45 -3.82
N ASN A 619 0.47 5.30 -2.79
CA ASN A 619 0.73 6.74 -2.83
C ASN A 619 -0.03 7.51 -3.92
N ALA A 620 -1.11 6.93 -4.45
CA ALA A 620 -1.86 7.45 -5.58
C ALA A 620 -1.02 7.71 -6.85
N LEU A 621 0.06 6.94 -7.04
CA LEU A 621 0.93 7.04 -8.21
C LEU A 621 0.56 5.96 -9.23
N ALA A 622 0.21 6.37 -10.44
CA ALA A 622 -0.20 5.47 -11.51
C ALA A 622 0.19 6.03 -12.88
N TYR A 623 0.57 5.15 -13.81
CA TYR A 623 0.68 5.50 -15.23
C TYR A 623 -0.66 5.20 -15.91
N GLY A 624 -1.66 6.07 -15.71
CA GLY A 624 -3.02 5.90 -16.24
C GLY A 624 -3.20 6.43 -17.67
N PHE A 625 -2.30 7.29 -18.13
CA PHE A 625 -2.17 7.76 -19.52
C PHE A 625 -0.71 8.15 -19.81
N CYS A 626 -0.37 8.41 -21.07
CA CYS A 626 1.03 8.52 -21.53
C CYS A 626 1.89 9.62 -20.89
N TYR A 627 1.29 10.68 -20.33
CA TYR A 627 2.00 11.81 -19.70
C TYR A 627 1.60 12.00 -18.23
N ASP A 628 1.29 10.92 -17.53
CA ASP A 628 0.96 10.96 -16.09
C ASP A 628 2.17 11.36 -15.21
N ASP A 629 3.39 11.25 -15.74
CA ASP A 629 4.62 11.70 -15.11
C ASP A 629 4.67 13.22 -14.92
N VAL A 630 3.88 13.99 -15.66
CA VAL A 630 3.72 15.43 -15.42
C VAL A 630 3.26 15.64 -13.98
N ASN A 631 4.02 16.45 -13.23
CA ASN A 631 3.84 16.69 -11.80
C ASN A 631 4.09 15.44 -10.92
N GLN A 632 4.93 14.50 -11.39
CA GLN A 632 5.36 13.31 -10.64
C GLN A 632 4.21 12.42 -10.16
N GLN A 633 3.19 12.19 -11.00
CA GLN A 633 2.03 11.36 -10.61
C GLN A 633 2.11 9.92 -11.14
N ALA A 634 3.13 9.61 -11.95
CA ALA A 634 3.36 8.28 -12.50
C ALA A 634 3.85 7.27 -11.45
N ALA A 635 3.49 5.99 -11.63
CA ALA A 635 4.06 4.85 -10.90
C ALA A 635 5.49 4.54 -11.38
N TYR A 636 6.40 5.49 -11.19
CA TYR A 636 7.77 5.47 -11.70
C TYR A 636 8.78 5.53 -10.56
N LEU A 637 9.82 4.71 -10.65
CA LEU A 637 10.94 4.66 -9.71
C LEU A 637 12.26 4.75 -10.47
N GLU A 638 13.19 5.53 -9.91
CA GLU A 638 14.56 5.60 -10.40
C GLU A 638 15.59 5.66 -9.27
N VAL A 639 16.76 5.04 -9.48
CA VAL A 639 17.89 5.18 -8.57
C VAL A 639 19.23 4.91 -9.26
N GLY A 640 20.24 5.72 -8.94
CA GLY A 640 21.56 5.66 -9.58
C GLY A 640 22.41 4.42 -9.26
N SER A 641 22.17 3.78 -8.11
CA SER A 641 22.95 2.64 -7.63
C SER A 641 22.04 1.46 -7.24
N PRO A 642 21.28 0.90 -8.19
CA PRO A 642 20.28 -0.11 -7.89
C PRO A 642 20.91 -1.38 -7.30
N LYS A 643 20.24 -1.97 -6.31
CA LYS A 643 20.62 -3.25 -5.70
C LYS A 643 19.63 -4.33 -6.09
N GLY A 644 18.34 -4.09 -5.84
CA GLY A 644 17.30 -5.07 -6.09
C GLY A 644 16.03 -4.47 -6.64
N LEU A 645 15.45 -5.17 -7.61
CA LEU A 645 14.12 -4.95 -8.15
C LEU A 645 13.25 -6.16 -7.79
N ILE A 646 12.12 -5.93 -7.15
CA ILE A 646 11.14 -6.97 -6.85
C ILE A 646 9.84 -6.59 -7.55
N ILE A 647 9.31 -7.51 -8.36
CA ILE A 647 7.98 -7.39 -8.93
C ILE A 647 7.08 -8.44 -8.27
N ARG A 648 6.03 -8.01 -7.57
CA ARG A 648 5.03 -8.91 -7.02
C ARG A 648 3.83 -8.99 -7.95
N VAL A 649 3.39 -10.22 -8.22
CA VAL A 649 2.20 -10.55 -9.02
C VAL A 649 1.02 -10.80 -8.08
N GLY A 650 0.09 -9.85 -7.98
CA GLY A 650 -1.12 -9.96 -7.16
C GLY A 650 -2.29 -10.62 -7.91
N TRP A 651 -3.37 -10.91 -7.19
CA TRP A 651 -4.61 -11.46 -7.75
C TRP A 651 -5.84 -11.09 -6.92
#